data_AF-A0A4Y2PFD2-F1
#
_entry.id   AF-A0A4Y2PFD2-F1
#
_cell.length_a   1.000
_cell.length_b   1.000
_cell.length_c   1.000
_cell.angle_alpha   90.00
_cell.angle_beta   90.00
_cell.angle_gamma   90.00
#
_symmetry.space_group_name_H-M   'P 1'
#
loop_
_entity.id
_entity.type
_entity.pdbx_description
1 polymer ?
#
loop_
_entity_poly.entity_id
_entity_poly.type
_entity_poly.pdbx_seq_one_letter_code
_entity_poly.pdbx_strand_id
1 'polypeptide(L)'
;MFSQDITVLRVNNCINIMSSRMDLMDLARHLRQEALFVQSEKQNLQSLNEKVMKTAENLYHLSWIARQQRQTLDNLLLSHTDSNLASCYHRSNVVETANFIDSYKQLGINDCSYSEFLQLLRENPKVLASCLNYGEKIDLSTMHQIVNIIMAAIYGNCILPEDEVHALVLLKELMSLQLAVSDNPRRLLRHGSCAFSRFYKIFSECLFSAKIFLTAALHEPIMNLLMADDLFLDIDPSKAAVRFHPQERLRHFGKEGTPEYAASLQNYRNWTIKKLVNITNRFIEEIRNNLYCFPQSLSWLARQMYNILMKAKRVEVREVGAMCADLVFAFFICPAIVDPESYGITDIPISYIARFNLMQVAQILQVLAMSKWEEIDRKLMDLYGKFEKDCMSSLLDLILEGSTTDSPADLVNQFQDLNRSAILITESELHSLVTFLKTVEAETSDPILKKTLYTMVNHLPTPQINGPSMPNGNLVREISTSSDNQPMTPSTKRSFLGKVGRKSSKLPSNMMLNSDNHADEANGLPEVDATVAAKTQLEDVLVVPILGIDFDCPGMLTEDKVLAMESQKKKTSLENGNLLEEGDALSVGPEIIEKRTRFSLSQDQEDKQVCNQYLVMTSVRIFLEKHDRYLQLFVRSFQELVVADEKAIKVEEFLNYLFNYVQNDPMWQTASVMQIEHAKAVIEHSVMSRIYTFALHPNGDGDVLRDKVLHEHMQKLSQVITPNHKDLRIPKIYHSECPWPSAQAELVNINAYKTPRDKIQCVLRCCNTIMNLLSMASNKSVPAADDLMPVLVYVLIKANPPHLLSTVQYVNTFYEKQLEGEEAYWWTQFASGVEFIKNMDYS
;
A
#
# COMPACT_ATOMS: atom_id res chain seq x y z
N MET A 1 -29.09 -52.36 76.39
CA MET A 1 -28.80 -50.97 75.95
C MET A 1 -27.34 -50.71 75.59
N PHE A 2 -26.34 -51.46 76.06
CA PHE A 2 -24.91 -51.19 75.75
C PHE A 2 -24.34 -51.75 74.43
N SER A 3 -25.12 -52.49 73.63
CA SER A 3 -24.65 -53.05 72.34
C SER A 3 -24.99 -52.17 71.13
N GLN A 4 -25.97 -51.25 71.27
CA GLN A 4 -26.39 -50.35 70.18
C GLN A 4 -25.47 -49.14 70.03
N ASP A 5 -24.95 -48.57 71.12
CA ASP A 5 -24.15 -47.33 71.06
C ASP A 5 -22.73 -47.50 70.49
N ILE A 6 -22.09 -48.67 70.68
CA ILE A 6 -20.76 -48.95 70.11
C ILE A 6 -20.85 -49.17 68.58
N THR A 7 -22.00 -49.67 68.11
CA THR A 7 -22.23 -49.90 66.69
C THR A 7 -22.49 -48.58 65.95
N VAL A 8 -23.23 -47.65 66.57
CA VAL A 8 -23.50 -46.31 66.03
C VAL A 8 -22.21 -45.46 65.98
N LEU A 9 -21.36 -45.51 67.00
CA LEU A 9 -20.07 -44.79 67.02
C LEU A 9 -19.08 -45.32 65.97
N ARG A 10 -19.01 -46.64 65.74
CA ARG A 10 -18.19 -47.22 64.66
C ARG A 10 -18.73 -46.89 63.27
N VAL A 11 -20.05 -46.90 63.10
CA VAL A 11 -20.68 -46.53 61.82
C VAL A 11 -20.46 -45.05 61.52
N ASN A 12 -20.63 -44.15 62.48
CA ASN A 12 -20.35 -42.71 62.27
C ASN A 12 -18.87 -42.41 62.01
N ASN A 13 -17.93 -43.12 62.66
CA ASN A 13 -16.50 -42.96 62.34
C ASN A 13 -16.15 -43.54 60.96
N CYS A 14 -16.72 -44.67 60.57
CA CYS A 14 -16.58 -45.21 59.21
C CYS A 14 -17.19 -44.26 58.17
N ILE A 15 -18.35 -43.65 58.44
CA ILE A 15 -18.99 -42.66 57.55
C ILE A 15 -18.15 -41.40 57.44
N ASN A 16 -17.57 -40.87 58.53
CA ASN A 16 -16.67 -39.71 58.48
C ASN A 16 -15.35 -40.01 57.74
N ILE A 17 -14.77 -41.21 57.92
CA ILE A 17 -13.59 -41.64 57.16
C ILE A 17 -13.93 -41.85 55.69
N MET A 18 -15.11 -42.39 55.38
CA MET A 18 -15.59 -42.55 54.00
C MET A 18 -15.92 -41.20 53.34
N SER A 19 -16.50 -40.24 54.08
CA SER A 19 -16.75 -38.87 53.62
C SER A 19 -15.44 -38.14 53.34
N SER A 20 -14.48 -38.17 54.27
CA SER A 20 -13.16 -37.57 54.06
C SER A 20 -12.37 -38.23 52.91
N ARG A 21 -12.54 -39.54 52.69
CA ARG A 21 -12.01 -40.23 51.50
C ARG A 21 -12.72 -39.80 50.21
N MET A 22 -14.04 -39.59 50.24
CA MET A 22 -14.82 -39.07 49.12
C MET A 22 -14.38 -37.66 48.77
N ASP A 23 -14.21 -36.78 49.77
CA ASP A 23 -13.75 -35.40 49.59
C ASP A 23 -12.32 -35.37 49.00
N LEU A 24 -11.43 -36.27 49.45
CA LEU A 24 -10.08 -36.41 48.89
C LEU A 24 -10.09 -36.95 47.45
N MET A 25 -11.00 -37.89 47.15
CA MET A 25 -11.17 -38.42 45.79
C MET A 25 -11.79 -37.39 44.84
N ASP A 26 -12.68 -36.54 45.34
CA ASP A 26 -13.27 -35.43 44.60
C ASP A 26 -12.24 -34.33 44.37
N LEU A 27 -11.42 -33.97 45.37
CA LEU A 27 -10.28 -33.07 45.19
C LEU A 27 -9.26 -33.62 44.18
N ALA A 28 -8.90 -34.90 44.26
CA ALA A 28 -8.00 -35.54 43.29
C ALA A 28 -8.59 -35.55 41.87
N ARG A 29 -9.92 -35.67 41.74
CA ARG A 29 -10.61 -35.57 40.45
C ARG A 29 -10.58 -34.14 39.90
N HIS A 30 -10.85 -33.14 40.74
CA HIS A 30 -10.75 -31.73 40.36
C HIS A 30 -9.32 -31.36 39.95
N LEU A 31 -8.30 -31.72 40.74
CA LEU A 31 -6.90 -31.47 40.40
C LEU A 31 -6.48 -32.15 39.09
N ARG A 32 -6.98 -33.36 38.82
CA ARG A 32 -6.73 -34.03 37.53
C ARG A 32 -7.44 -33.32 36.37
N GLN A 33 -8.67 -32.84 36.58
CA GLN A 33 -9.41 -32.09 35.57
C GLN A 33 -8.76 -30.74 35.28
N GLU A 34 -8.31 -30.02 36.31
CA GLU A 34 -7.54 -28.78 36.18
C GLU A 34 -6.20 -29.04 35.49
N ALA A 35 -5.46 -30.11 35.86
CA ALA A 35 -4.21 -30.46 35.18
C ALA A 35 -4.41 -30.75 33.68
N LEU A 36 -5.49 -31.44 33.31
CA LEU A 36 -5.84 -31.68 31.91
C LEU A 36 -6.25 -30.40 31.19
N PHE A 37 -7.00 -29.53 31.85
CA PHE A 37 -7.39 -28.23 31.32
C PHE A 37 -6.17 -27.33 31.08
N VAL A 38 -5.29 -27.20 32.07
CA VAL A 38 -4.03 -26.44 31.97
C VAL A 38 -3.14 -27.01 30.87
N GLN A 39 -3.05 -28.33 30.74
CA GLN A 39 -2.29 -28.96 29.66
C GLN A 39 -2.89 -28.68 28.27
N SER A 40 -4.22 -28.63 28.15
CA SER A 40 -4.91 -28.25 26.92
C SER A 40 -4.67 -26.77 26.57
N GLU A 41 -4.81 -25.86 27.53
CA GLU A 41 -4.55 -24.43 27.35
C GLU A 41 -3.08 -24.16 26.98
N LYS A 42 -2.15 -24.88 27.62
CA LYS A 42 -0.73 -24.88 27.28
C LYS A 42 -0.48 -25.27 25.81
N GLN A 43 -1.12 -26.33 25.34
CA GLN A 43 -1.02 -26.75 23.93
C GLN A 43 -1.66 -25.73 22.98
N ASN A 44 -2.79 -25.13 23.37
CA ASN A 44 -3.45 -24.08 22.59
C ASN A 44 -2.55 -22.84 22.45
N LEU A 45 -1.93 -22.38 23.55
CA LEU A 45 -1.00 -21.25 23.55
C LEU A 45 0.23 -21.52 22.69
N GLN A 46 0.81 -22.72 22.77
CA GLN A 46 1.93 -23.11 21.90
C GLN A 46 1.55 -23.08 20.42
N SER A 47 0.40 -23.68 20.07
CA SER A 47 -0.12 -23.68 18.69
C SER A 47 -0.39 -22.26 18.18
N LEU A 48 -0.92 -21.38 19.05
CA LEU A 48 -1.16 -19.99 18.70
C LEU A 48 0.14 -19.22 18.49
N ASN A 49 1.14 -19.41 19.37
CA ASN A 49 2.45 -18.79 19.22
C ASN A 49 3.15 -19.23 17.92
N GLU A 50 3.12 -20.54 17.60
CA GLU A 50 3.66 -21.04 16.31
C GLU A 50 2.98 -20.38 15.10
N LYS A 51 1.65 -20.18 15.15
CA LYS A 51 0.91 -19.47 14.10
C LYS A 51 1.31 -17.99 14.02
N VAL A 52 1.47 -17.31 15.14
CA VAL A 52 1.90 -15.90 15.20
C VAL A 52 3.30 -15.76 14.60
N MET A 53 4.24 -16.61 15.03
CA MET A 53 5.62 -16.59 14.51
C MET A 53 5.68 -16.84 13.00
N LYS A 54 4.94 -17.83 12.51
CA LYS A 54 4.85 -18.11 11.07
C LYS A 54 4.20 -16.97 10.28
N THR A 55 3.20 -16.31 10.86
CA THR A 55 2.54 -15.17 10.23
C THR A 55 3.47 -13.96 10.18
N ALA A 56 4.21 -13.70 11.27
CA ALA A 56 5.23 -12.65 11.32
C ALA A 56 6.35 -12.89 10.30
N GLU A 57 6.83 -14.13 10.18
CA GLU A 57 7.82 -14.51 9.16
C GLU A 57 7.31 -14.23 7.74
N ASN A 58 6.09 -14.65 7.43
CA ASN A 58 5.47 -14.36 6.13
C ASN A 58 5.32 -12.85 5.88
N LEU A 59 4.99 -12.08 6.91
CA LEU A 59 4.88 -10.62 6.83
C LEU A 59 6.24 -9.99 6.48
N TYR A 60 7.33 -10.42 7.12
CA TYR A 60 8.67 -9.94 6.79
C TYR A 60 9.07 -10.26 5.35
N HIS A 61 8.79 -11.47 4.88
CA HIS A 61 9.06 -11.86 3.49
C HIS A 61 8.26 -11.00 2.50
N LEU A 62 6.96 -10.81 2.75
CA LEU A 62 6.11 -9.98 1.90
C LEU A 62 6.57 -8.53 1.87
N SER A 63 6.94 -7.97 3.03
CA SER A 63 7.42 -6.59 3.12
C SER A 63 8.74 -6.38 2.39
N TRP A 64 9.67 -7.34 2.50
CA TRP A 64 10.92 -7.29 1.74
C TRP A 64 10.65 -7.33 0.23
N ILE A 65 9.78 -8.24 -0.24
CA ILE A 65 9.38 -8.34 -1.66
C ILE A 65 8.74 -7.03 -2.13
N ALA A 66 7.77 -6.50 -1.38
CA ALA A 66 7.08 -5.26 -1.71
C ALA A 66 8.06 -4.09 -1.83
N ARG A 67 9.03 -3.98 -0.91
CA ARG A 67 10.06 -2.95 -0.94
C ARG A 67 10.97 -3.07 -2.16
N GLN A 68 11.40 -4.28 -2.51
CA GLN A 68 12.24 -4.52 -3.70
C GLN A 68 11.50 -4.21 -5.00
N GLN A 69 10.19 -4.49 -5.06
CA GLN A 69 9.33 -4.10 -6.18
C GLN A 69 9.18 -2.57 -6.26
N ARG A 70 8.98 -1.89 -5.12
CA ARG A 70 8.95 -0.42 -5.06
C ARG A 70 10.24 0.21 -5.57
N GLN A 71 11.41 -0.32 -5.18
CA GLN A 71 12.69 0.14 -5.69
C GLN A 71 12.85 -0.10 -7.20
N THR A 72 12.36 -1.24 -7.70
CA THR A 72 12.37 -1.54 -9.14
C THR A 72 11.57 -0.49 -9.92
N LEU A 73 10.42 -0.10 -9.37
CA LEU A 73 9.57 0.92 -9.94
C LEU A 73 10.19 2.33 -9.87
N ASP A 74 10.74 2.74 -8.73
CA ASP A 74 11.38 4.05 -8.57
C ASP A 74 12.53 4.25 -9.59
N ASN A 75 13.32 3.19 -9.82
CA ASN A 75 14.39 3.21 -10.82
C ASN A 75 13.85 3.37 -12.26
N LEU A 76 12.69 2.79 -12.56
CA LEU A 76 12.05 2.98 -13.86
C LEU A 76 11.61 4.43 -14.06
N LEU A 77 10.96 5.02 -13.05
CA LEU A 77 10.48 6.40 -13.10
C LEU A 77 11.62 7.41 -13.30
N LEU A 78 12.79 7.14 -12.71
CA LEU A 78 13.98 7.98 -12.83
C LEU A 78 14.74 7.80 -14.15
N SER A 79 14.76 6.59 -14.73
CA SER A 79 15.64 6.27 -15.85
C SER A 79 15.13 6.75 -17.22
N HIS A 80 13.81 6.98 -17.39
CA HIS A 80 13.18 7.48 -18.64
C HIS A 80 13.56 6.75 -19.95
N THR A 81 14.27 5.61 -19.91
CA THR A 81 14.78 4.88 -21.08
C THR A 81 14.09 3.53 -21.27
N ASP A 82 13.64 3.27 -22.49
CA ASP A 82 12.95 2.04 -22.91
C ASP A 82 13.72 0.74 -22.68
N SER A 83 15.06 0.79 -22.75
CA SER A 83 15.94 -0.38 -22.63
C SER A 83 15.94 -1.02 -21.23
N ASN A 84 15.25 -0.43 -20.24
CA ASN A 84 15.22 -0.88 -18.86
C ASN A 84 13.94 -1.68 -18.50
N LEU A 85 12.90 -1.65 -19.34
CA LEU A 85 11.57 -2.20 -18.99
C LEU A 85 11.52 -3.73 -18.93
N ALA A 86 12.13 -4.42 -19.90
CA ALA A 86 12.26 -5.87 -19.86
C ALA A 86 13.09 -6.34 -18.65
N SER A 87 14.12 -5.57 -18.28
CA SER A 87 14.92 -5.81 -17.08
C SER A 87 14.11 -5.59 -15.79
N CYS A 88 13.24 -4.58 -15.74
CA CYS A 88 12.33 -4.35 -14.63
C CYS A 88 11.30 -5.48 -14.47
N TYR A 89 10.70 -5.97 -15.56
CA TYR A 89 9.79 -7.12 -15.52
C TYR A 89 10.50 -8.39 -15.05
N HIS A 90 11.69 -8.66 -15.60
CA HIS A 90 12.50 -9.79 -15.18
C HIS A 90 12.80 -9.71 -13.68
N ARG A 91 13.30 -8.56 -13.21
CA ARG A 91 13.62 -8.35 -11.80
C ARG A 91 12.38 -8.48 -10.89
N SER A 92 11.25 -7.90 -11.28
CA SER A 92 9.99 -8.03 -10.53
C SER A 92 9.54 -9.49 -10.42
N ASN A 93 9.67 -10.27 -11.50
CA ASN A 93 9.28 -11.68 -11.51
C ASN A 93 10.23 -12.56 -10.71
N VAL A 94 11.53 -12.28 -10.74
CA VAL A 94 12.51 -13.03 -9.94
C VAL A 94 12.34 -12.73 -8.45
N VAL A 95 12.13 -11.45 -8.07
CA VAL A 95 11.87 -11.03 -6.68
C VAL A 95 10.58 -11.64 -6.13
N GLU A 96 9.55 -11.80 -6.96
CA GLU A 96 8.30 -12.49 -6.60
C GLU A 96 8.56 -13.94 -6.14
N THR A 97 9.56 -14.59 -6.74
CA THR A 97 9.97 -15.97 -6.46
C THR A 97 11.22 -16.06 -5.60
N ALA A 98 11.56 -15.00 -4.87
CA ALA A 98 12.76 -14.95 -4.04
C ALA A 98 12.79 -16.10 -3.03
N ASN A 99 13.96 -16.70 -2.88
CA ASN A 99 14.18 -17.83 -1.99
C ASN A 99 14.82 -17.32 -0.69
N PHE A 100 14.17 -17.60 0.43
CA PHE A 100 14.63 -17.22 1.76
C PHE A 100 15.35 -18.40 2.41
N ILE A 101 16.64 -18.22 2.71
CA ILE A 101 17.50 -19.28 3.25
C ILE A 101 18.08 -18.84 4.58
N ASP A 102 18.09 -19.74 5.56
CA ASP A 102 18.81 -19.51 6.82
C ASP A 102 20.28 -19.16 6.56
N SER A 103 20.73 -18.06 7.15
CA SER A 103 22.05 -17.48 6.88
C SER A 103 23.22 -18.42 7.16
N TYR A 104 23.12 -19.31 8.15
CA TYR A 104 24.17 -20.28 8.47
C TYR A 104 24.50 -21.25 7.32
N LYS A 105 23.56 -21.49 6.39
CA LYS A 105 23.78 -22.38 5.24
C LYS A 105 24.77 -21.79 4.24
N GLN A 106 24.85 -20.46 4.15
CA GLN A 106 25.70 -19.75 3.19
C GLN A 106 26.90 -19.07 3.88
N LEU A 107 26.70 -18.45 5.04
CA LEU A 107 27.74 -17.77 5.81
C LEU A 107 28.60 -18.75 6.64
N GLY A 108 28.11 -19.97 6.89
CA GLY A 108 28.83 -21.02 7.60
C GLY A 108 29.28 -20.58 8.99
N ILE A 109 30.58 -20.62 9.24
CA ILE A 109 31.20 -20.28 10.53
C ILE A 109 31.07 -18.79 10.87
N ASN A 110 30.90 -17.93 9.85
CA ASN A 110 30.87 -16.48 10.03
C ASN A 110 29.48 -15.95 10.38
N ASP A 111 28.46 -16.82 10.40
CA ASP A 111 27.06 -16.46 10.62
C ASP A 111 26.85 -15.66 11.92
N CYS A 112 27.38 -16.15 13.03
CA CYS A 112 27.27 -15.48 14.32
C CYS A 112 27.93 -14.09 14.31
N SER A 113 29.07 -13.94 13.64
CA SER A 113 29.78 -12.65 13.56
C SER A 113 28.99 -11.62 12.75
N TYR A 114 28.35 -12.04 11.65
CA TYR A 114 27.49 -11.14 10.87
C TYR A 114 26.19 -10.81 11.60
N SER A 115 25.60 -11.78 12.30
CA SER A 115 24.41 -11.58 13.13
C SER A 115 24.67 -10.57 14.26
N GLU A 116 25.75 -10.73 15.02
CA GLU A 116 26.17 -9.77 16.06
C GLU A 116 26.44 -8.39 15.48
N PHE A 117 27.13 -8.31 14.34
CA PHE A 117 27.39 -7.05 13.64
C PHE A 117 26.11 -6.32 13.22
N LEU A 118 25.16 -7.01 12.59
CA LEU A 118 23.91 -6.41 12.12
C LEU A 118 23.04 -5.94 13.30
N GLN A 119 23.03 -6.71 14.39
CA GLN A 119 22.37 -6.30 15.63
C GLN A 119 23.00 -5.05 16.24
N LEU A 120 24.34 -5.00 16.33
CA LEU A 120 25.06 -3.82 16.82
C LEU A 120 24.73 -2.57 15.97
N LEU A 121 24.59 -2.71 14.65
CA LEU A 121 24.15 -1.61 13.80
C LEU A 121 22.72 -1.14 14.12
N ARG A 122 21.78 -2.10 14.27
CA ARG A 122 20.37 -1.82 14.60
C ARG A 122 20.24 -1.03 15.90
N GLU A 123 20.96 -1.45 16.94
CA GLU A 123 20.91 -0.86 18.29
C GLU A 123 21.62 0.51 18.39
N ASN A 124 22.42 0.90 17.37
CA ASN A 124 23.21 2.12 17.37
C ASN A 124 22.83 3.11 16.24
N PRO A 125 21.59 3.64 16.21
CA PRO A 125 21.10 4.53 15.15
C PRO A 125 21.91 5.83 14.98
N LYS A 126 22.50 6.36 16.07
CA LYS A 126 23.36 7.56 16.02
C LYS A 126 24.67 7.32 15.27
N VAL A 127 25.23 6.12 15.39
CA VAL A 127 26.44 5.72 14.67
C VAL A 127 26.11 5.61 13.18
N LEU A 128 25.00 4.97 12.82
CA LEU A 128 24.51 4.92 11.44
C LEU A 128 24.27 6.31 10.85
N ALA A 129 23.63 7.23 11.59
CA ALA A 129 23.45 8.62 11.14
C ALA A 129 24.79 9.32 10.86
N SER A 130 25.78 9.13 11.74
CA SER A 130 27.13 9.67 11.54
C SER A 130 27.80 9.05 10.30
N CYS A 131 27.67 7.75 10.11
CA CYS A 131 28.21 7.06 8.93
C CYS A 131 27.59 7.56 7.64
N LEU A 132 26.27 7.78 7.63
CA LEU A 132 25.58 8.35 6.48
C LEU A 132 26.05 9.79 6.19
N ASN A 133 26.19 10.62 7.22
CA ASN A 133 26.64 12.01 7.03
C ASN A 133 28.08 12.10 6.48
N TYR A 134 28.99 11.22 6.92
CA TYR A 134 30.34 11.15 6.38
C TYR A 134 30.36 10.50 4.99
N GLY A 135 29.68 9.37 4.83
CA GLY A 135 29.61 8.61 3.58
C GLY A 135 29.07 9.42 2.40
N GLU A 136 28.08 10.29 2.63
CA GLU A 136 27.54 11.19 1.60
C GLU A 136 28.63 12.11 1.00
N LYS A 137 29.62 12.50 1.81
CA LYS A 137 30.72 13.38 1.38
C LYS A 137 31.79 12.61 0.61
N ILE A 138 31.88 11.31 0.81
CA ILE A 138 32.84 10.42 0.14
C ILE A 138 32.29 10.04 -1.23
N ASP A 139 31.09 9.44 -1.25
CA ASP A 139 30.44 9.00 -2.48
C ASP A 139 28.91 9.17 -2.39
N LEU A 140 28.42 10.19 -3.07
CA LEU A 140 26.99 10.48 -3.15
C LEU A 140 26.24 9.45 -4.02
N SER A 141 26.92 8.72 -4.91
CA SER A 141 26.28 7.85 -5.90
C SER A 141 25.72 6.57 -5.26
N THR A 142 26.45 5.96 -4.34
CA THR A 142 26.03 4.76 -3.60
C THR A 142 25.01 5.04 -2.50
N MET A 143 24.81 6.31 -2.15
CA MET A 143 24.00 6.71 -0.99
C MET A 143 22.54 6.26 -1.05
N HIS A 144 21.96 6.24 -2.25
CA HIS A 144 20.60 5.74 -2.43
C HIS A 144 20.48 4.26 -2.06
N GLN A 145 21.44 3.44 -2.49
CA GLN A 145 21.48 2.01 -2.22
C GLN A 145 21.68 1.74 -0.74
N ILE A 146 22.63 2.43 -0.08
CA ILE A 146 22.91 2.24 1.35
C ILE A 146 21.71 2.60 2.22
N VAL A 147 21.05 3.73 1.93
CA VAL A 147 19.84 4.14 2.67
C VAL A 147 18.70 3.12 2.49
N ASN A 148 18.55 2.55 1.28
CA ASN A 148 17.59 1.46 1.04
C ASN A 148 17.92 0.19 1.84
N ILE A 149 19.20 -0.22 1.89
CA ILE A 149 19.65 -1.39 2.66
C ILE A 149 19.37 -1.18 4.14
N ILE A 150 19.68 -0.01 4.69
CA ILE A 150 19.44 0.26 6.12
C ILE A 150 17.94 0.18 6.44
N MET A 151 17.08 0.79 5.62
CA MET A 151 15.63 0.74 5.86
C MET A 151 15.05 -0.67 5.71
N ALA A 152 15.43 -1.41 4.67
CA ALA A 152 14.87 -2.72 4.39
C ALA A 152 15.45 -3.82 5.30
N ALA A 153 16.77 -3.89 5.42
CA ALA A 153 17.43 -4.94 6.20
C ALA A 153 17.48 -4.58 7.69
N ILE A 154 18.09 -3.45 8.06
CA ILE A 154 18.36 -3.11 9.47
C ILE A 154 17.07 -2.77 10.22
N TYR A 155 16.21 -1.92 9.65
CA TYR A 155 14.95 -1.49 10.29
C TYR A 155 13.69 -2.18 9.76
N GLY A 156 13.82 -3.18 8.87
CA GLY A 156 12.70 -4.06 8.52
C GLY A 156 11.48 -3.31 7.97
N ASN A 157 11.70 -2.23 7.24
CA ASN A 157 10.68 -1.31 6.75
C ASN A 157 9.77 -0.71 7.85
N CYS A 158 10.23 -0.65 9.10
CA CYS A 158 9.48 -0.12 10.25
C CYS A 158 8.12 -0.81 10.47
N ILE A 159 8.02 -2.10 10.15
CA ILE A 159 6.80 -2.91 10.43
C ILE A 159 6.54 -2.98 11.94
N LEU A 160 7.61 -3.10 12.73
CA LEU A 160 7.53 -3.17 14.17
C LEU A 160 7.83 -1.82 14.85
N PRO A 161 7.13 -1.51 15.96
CA PRO A 161 7.36 -0.30 16.76
C PRO A 161 8.81 -0.02 17.13
N GLU A 162 9.56 -1.06 17.50
CA GLU A 162 10.95 -0.92 17.95
C GLU A 162 11.84 -0.38 16.81
N ASP A 163 11.66 -0.88 15.59
CA ASP A 163 12.42 -0.42 14.43
C ASP A 163 12.03 1.00 14.02
N GLU A 164 10.76 1.38 14.19
CA GLU A 164 10.28 2.75 13.98
C GLU A 164 10.98 3.74 14.94
N VAL A 165 11.12 3.38 16.22
CA VAL A 165 11.83 4.20 17.22
C VAL A 165 13.30 4.40 16.83
N HIS A 166 14.00 3.35 16.41
CA HIS A 166 15.39 3.46 15.96
C HIS A 166 15.53 4.35 14.71
N ALA A 167 14.63 4.20 13.73
CA ALA A 167 14.60 5.03 12.52
C ALA A 167 14.35 6.52 12.84
N LEU A 168 13.47 6.82 13.80
CA LEU A 168 13.23 8.18 14.29
C LEU A 168 14.46 8.81 14.95
N VAL A 169 15.19 8.05 15.75
CA VAL A 169 16.46 8.51 16.36
C VAL A 169 17.51 8.80 15.28
N LEU A 170 17.63 7.93 14.27
CA LEU A 170 18.54 8.15 13.14
C LEU A 170 18.18 9.44 12.39
N LEU A 171 16.91 9.65 12.06
CA LEU A 171 16.44 10.87 11.38
C LEU A 171 16.71 12.14 12.21
N LYS A 172 16.43 12.12 13.52
CA LYS A 172 16.73 13.24 14.43
C LYS A 172 18.22 13.58 14.45
N GLU A 173 19.08 12.57 14.46
CA GLU A 173 20.53 12.76 14.44
C GLU A 173 21.00 13.34 13.09
N LEU A 174 20.47 12.84 11.97
CA LEU A 174 20.74 13.41 10.64
C LEU A 174 20.30 14.86 10.51
N MET A 175 19.16 15.26 11.10
CA MET A 175 18.76 16.69 11.14
C MET A 175 19.84 17.54 11.84
N SER A 176 20.39 17.05 12.94
CA SER A 176 21.41 17.74 13.72
C SER A 176 22.75 17.82 12.98
N LEU A 177 23.14 16.76 12.28
CA LEU A 177 24.40 16.67 11.56
C LEU A 177 24.40 17.39 10.19
N GLN A 178 23.25 17.42 9.50
CA GLN A 178 23.13 17.93 8.14
C GLN A 178 22.40 19.28 8.07
N LEU A 179 21.19 19.36 8.61
CA LEU A 179 20.35 20.56 8.48
C LEU A 179 20.78 21.68 9.43
N ALA A 180 21.07 21.37 10.69
CA ALA A 180 21.46 22.39 11.67
C ALA A 180 22.82 23.06 11.37
N VAL A 181 23.68 22.38 10.62
CA VAL A 181 25.03 22.84 10.27
C VAL A 181 25.05 23.57 8.93
N SER A 182 24.12 23.29 8.02
CA SER A 182 24.08 23.87 6.67
C SER A 182 23.83 25.38 6.67
N ASP A 183 24.46 26.10 5.73
CA ASP A 183 24.21 27.53 5.51
C ASP A 183 22.85 27.80 4.85
N ASN A 184 22.34 26.84 4.08
CA ASN A 184 21.05 26.93 3.38
C ASN A 184 20.26 25.62 3.53
N PRO A 185 19.75 25.31 4.75
CA PRO A 185 19.18 24.01 5.05
C PRO A 185 17.89 23.72 4.28
N ARG A 186 17.08 24.74 3.98
CA ARG A 186 15.87 24.56 3.18
C ARG A 186 16.16 24.15 1.74
N ARG A 187 17.21 24.72 1.13
CA ARG A 187 17.65 24.32 -0.22
C ARG A 187 18.18 22.88 -0.23
N LEU A 188 18.96 22.51 0.80
CA LEU A 188 19.48 21.15 0.95
C LEU A 188 18.34 20.14 1.08
N LEU A 189 17.34 20.45 1.90
CA LEU A 189 16.14 19.64 2.11
C LEU A 189 15.37 19.44 0.79
N ARG A 190 15.06 20.53 0.07
CA ARG A 190 14.32 20.52 -1.20
C ARG A 190 15.06 19.86 -2.36
N HIS A 191 16.39 19.87 -2.36
CA HIS A 191 17.17 19.15 -3.37
C HIS A 191 16.98 17.63 -3.27
N GLY A 192 16.65 17.11 -2.08
CA GLY A 192 16.27 15.71 -1.89
C GLY A 192 17.42 14.70 -1.96
N SER A 193 18.66 15.15 -2.19
CA SER A 193 19.81 14.27 -2.36
C SER A 193 20.50 13.85 -1.07
N CYS A 194 20.31 14.61 0.03
CA CYS A 194 20.98 14.31 1.28
C CYS A 194 20.42 13.07 1.97
N ALA A 195 21.23 12.45 2.82
CA ALA A 195 20.87 11.25 3.56
C ALA A 195 19.55 11.44 4.34
N PHE A 196 19.37 12.60 4.99
CA PHE A 196 18.11 12.92 5.67
C PHE A 196 16.90 12.86 4.73
N SER A 197 16.93 13.59 3.61
CA SER A 197 15.78 13.65 2.69
C SER A 197 15.47 12.30 2.07
N ARG A 198 16.50 11.52 1.69
CA ARG A 198 16.32 10.17 1.13
C ARG A 198 15.71 9.22 2.15
N PHE A 199 16.22 9.23 3.38
CA PHE A 199 15.74 8.37 4.45
C PHE A 199 14.33 8.77 4.89
N TYR A 200 14.04 10.06 5.02
CA TYR A 200 12.70 10.57 5.35
C TYR A 200 11.65 10.15 4.32
N LYS A 201 11.99 10.25 3.02
CA LYS A 201 11.08 9.80 1.94
C LYS A 201 10.68 8.35 2.16
N ILE A 202 11.66 7.45 2.29
CA ILE A 202 11.40 6.00 2.48
C ILE A 202 10.64 5.75 3.78
N PHE A 203 11.05 6.40 4.86
CA PHE A 203 10.39 6.28 6.16
C PHE A 203 8.91 6.64 6.07
N SER A 204 8.57 7.79 5.47
CA SER A 204 7.18 8.23 5.31
C SER A 204 6.33 7.30 4.42
N GLU A 205 6.94 6.62 3.44
CA GLU A 205 6.28 5.63 2.58
C GLU A 205 6.03 4.30 3.31
N CYS A 206 6.88 3.93 4.27
CA CYS A 206 6.78 2.68 5.01
C CYS A 206 5.80 2.74 6.20
N LEU A 207 5.42 3.93 6.67
CA LEU A 207 4.55 4.07 7.84
C LEU A 207 3.10 3.66 7.52
N PHE A 208 2.61 2.65 8.23
CA PHE A 208 1.20 2.22 8.12
C PHE A 208 0.21 3.34 8.51
N SER A 209 0.52 4.08 9.58
CA SER A 209 -0.28 5.23 10.03
C SER A 209 -0.36 6.32 8.96
N ALA A 210 0.69 6.46 8.13
CA ALA A 210 0.71 7.42 7.02
C ALA A 210 -0.25 7.02 5.90
N LYS A 211 -0.30 5.75 5.52
CA LYS A 211 -1.27 5.25 4.52
C LYS A 211 -2.72 5.41 5.01
N ILE A 212 -3.00 5.08 6.28
CA ILE A 212 -4.35 5.28 6.86
C ILE A 212 -4.77 6.75 6.74
N PHE A 213 -3.91 7.67 7.18
CA PHE A 213 -4.20 9.10 7.11
C PHE A 213 -4.41 9.57 5.67
N LEU A 214 -3.51 9.23 4.75
CA LEU A 214 -3.62 9.65 3.35
C LEU A 214 -4.88 9.10 2.68
N THR A 215 -5.21 7.82 2.89
CA THR A 215 -6.42 7.23 2.32
C THR A 215 -7.67 7.87 2.91
N ALA A 216 -7.72 8.08 4.22
CA ALA A 216 -8.87 8.74 4.88
C ALA A 216 -9.05 10.19 4.41
N ALA A 217 -7.96 10.96 4.33
CA ALA A 217 -8.01 12.38 4.01
C ALA A 217 -8.13 12.70 2.51
N LEU A 218 -7.68 11.80 1.62
CA LEU A 218 -7.54 12.12 0.19
C LEU A 218 -8.45 11.30 -0.73
N HIS A 219 -8.90 10.09 -0.34
CA HIS A 219 -9.69 9.24 -1.24
C HIS A 219 -10.97 9.94 -1.73
N GLU A 220 -11.78 10.50 -0.82
CA GLU A 220 -13.06 11.13 -1.17
C GLU A 220 -12.91 12.41 -2.02
N PRO A 221 -12.00 13.35 -1.70
CA PRO A 221 -11.72 14.50 -2.56
C PRO A 221 -11.15 14.12 -3.94
N ILE A 222 -10.31 13.10 -4.03
CA ILE A 222 -9.77 12.60 -5.31
C ILE A 222 -10.89 12.00 -6.15
N MET A 223 -11.71 11.12 -5.57
CA MET A 223 -12.86 10.52 -6.26
C MET A 223 -13.82 11.59 -6.78
N ASN A 224 -14.10 12.61 -5.98
CA ASN A 224 -14.91 13.76 -6.39
C ASN A 224 -14.33 14.50 -7.62
N LEU A 225 -13.01 14.62 -7.70
CA LEU A 225 -12.33 15.22 -8.86
C LEU A 225 -12.41 14.30 -10.08
N LEU A 226 -12.24 12.99 -9.91
CA LEU A 226 -12.33 12.00 -10.99
C LEU A 226 -13.75 11.88 -11.58
N MET A 227 -14.77 12.15 -10.77
CA MET A 227 -16.17 12.20 -11.23
C MET A 227 -16.54 13.52 -11.93
N ALA A 228 -15.72 14.57 -11.80
CA ALA A 228 -16.00 15.87 -12.42
C ALA A 228 -15.66 15.87 -13.92
N ASP A 229 -16.18 16.87 -14.66
CA ASP A 229 -15.91 16.98 -16.10
C ASP A 229 -14.40 16.98 -16.43
N ASP A 230 -14.00 16.21 -17.45
CA ASP A 230 -12.64 16.10 -17.99
C ASP A 230 -12.18 17.39 -18.72
N LEU A 231 -12.15 18.52 -18.00
CA LEU A 231 -11.64 19.80 -18.50
C LEU A 231 -10.38 20.20 -17.76
N PHE A 232 -9.41 20.75 -18.48
CA PHE A 232 -8.19 21.31 -17.90
C PHE A 232 -8.53 22.54 -17.07
N LEU A 233 -8.11 22.55 -15.80
CA LEU A 233 -8.27 23.67 -14.90
C LEU A 233 -7.01 24.56 -14.90
N ASP A 234 -6.64 25.07 -16.08
CA ASP A 234 -5.51 25.98 -16.22
C ASP A 234 -5.82 27.32 -15.51
N ILE A 235 -4.97 27.71 -14.54
CA ILE A 235 -5.11 29.01 -13.86
C ILE A 235 -4.94 30.15 -14.88
N ASP A 236 -4.04 30.00 -15.85
CA ASP A 236 -3.84 30.97 -16.94
C ASP A 236 -4.83 30.71 -18.09
N PRO A 237 -5.81 31.61 -18.32
CA PRO A 237 -6.83 31.42 -19.36
C PRO A 237 -6.23 31.42 -20.77
N SER A 238 -5.08 32.06 -20.97
CA SER A 238 -4.39 32.12 -22.28
C SER A 238 -3.89 30.73 -22.68
N LYS A 239 -3.38 29.96 -21.70
CA LYS A 239 -2.96 28.56 -21.90
C LYS A 239 -4.16 27.64 -22.11
N ALA A 240 -5.26 27.88 -21.38
CA ALA A 240 -6.50 27.13 -21.55
C ALA A 240 -7.03 27.24 -22.99
N ALA A 241 -7.09 28.47 -23.52
CA ALA A 241 -7.62 28.73 -24.86
C ALA A 241 -6.88 27.95 -25.96
N VAL A 242 -5.56 27.79 -25.82
CA VAL A 242 -4.72 27.06 -26.80
C VAL A 242 -5.07 25.56 -26.85
N ARG A 243 -5.58 24.97 -25.77
CA ARG A 243 -5.96 23.55 -25.72
C ARG A 243 -7.22 23.23 -26.52
N PHE A 244 -8.08 24.22 -26.78
CA PHE A 244 -9.27 24.03 -27.60
C PHE A 244 -8.92 23.97 -29.09
N HIS A 245 -9.64 23.13 -29.83
CA HIS A 245 -9.54 23.09 -31.29
C HIS A 245 -9.93 24.46 -31.87
N PRO A 246 -9.30 24.95 -32.97
CA PRO A 246 -9.53 26.31 -33.48
C PRO A 246 -11.01 26.68 -33.70
N GLN A 247 -11.84 25.72 -34.11
CA GLN A 247 -13.27 25.92 -34.30
C GLN A 247 -14.04 26.08 -32.98
N GLU A 248 -13.72 25.25 -31.97
CA GLU A 248 -14.31 25.36 -30.63
C GLU A 248 -13.83 26.62 -29.92
N ARG A 249 -12.55 26.98 -30.08
CA ARG A 249 -11.99 28.22 -29.56
C ARG A 249 -12.75 29.44 -30.10
N LEU A 250 -13.02 29.46 -31.40
CA LEU A 250 -13.82 30.53 -32.02
C LEU A 250 -15.25 30.56 -31.48
N ARG A 251 -15.85 29.39 -31.20
CA ARG A 251 -17.21 29.29 -30.65
C ARG A 251 -17.29 29.73 -29.19
N HIS A 252 -16.30 29.37 -28.37
CA HIS A 252 -16.27 29.63 -26.93
C HIS A 252 -15.77 31.04 -26.58
N PHE A 253 -14.78 31.53 -27.31
CA PHE A 253 -14.10 32.79 -26.98
C PHE A 253 -14.26 33.87 -28.05
N GLY A 254 -14.74 33.55 -29.26
CA GLY A 254 -14.81 34.49 -30.37
C GLY A 254 -13.47 34.68 -31.08
N LYS A 255 -13.31 35.79 -31.81
CA LYS A 255 -12.12 36.08 -32.61
C LYS A 255 -10.99 36.64 -31.75
N GLU A 256 -9.78 36.09 -31.88
CA GLU A 256 -8.61 36.55 -31.13
C GLU A 256 -8.32 38.05 -31.38
N GLY A 257 -8.01 38.77 -30.30
CA GLY A 257 -7.69 40.21 -30.34
C GLY A 257 -8.88 41.16 -30.24
N THR A 258 -10.12 40.67 -30.11
CA THR A 258 -11.31 41.51 -29.88
C THR A 258 -11.59 41.71 -28.38
N PRO A 259 -12.29 42.78 -27.97
CA PRO A 259 -12.66 42.98 -26.56
C PRO A 259 -13.60 41.89 -26.04
N GLU A 260 -14.45 41.30 -26.89
CA GLU A 260 -15.33 40.19 -26.52
C GLU A 260 -14.53 38.93 -26.18
N TYR A 261 -13.41 38.69 -26.89
CA TYR A 261 -12.49 37.59 -26.60
C TYR A 261 -11.82 37.76 -25.25
N ALA A 262 -11.36 38.97 -24.92
CA ALA A 262 -10.81 39.28 -23.61
C ALA A 262 -11.84 39.10 -22.48
N ALA A 263 -13.09 39.54 -22.68
CA ALA A 263 -14.17 39.35 -21.72
C ALA A 263 -14.52 37.87 -21.51
N SER A 264 -14.55 37.09 -22.59
CA SER A 264 -14.85 35.65 -22.55
C SER A 264 -13.74 34.86 -21.86
N LEU A 265 -12.47 35.21 -22.11
CA LEU A 265 -11.33 34.65 -21.37
C LEU A 265 -11.39 34.96 -19.87
N GLN A 266 -11.76 36.18 -19.51
CA GLN A 266 -11.89 36.57 -18.11
C GLN A 266 -13.03 35.80 -17.41
N ASN A 267 -14.16 35.61 -18.10
CA ASN A 267 -15.26 34.80 -17.60
C ASN A 267 -14.86 33.33 -17.41
N TYR A 268 -14.10 32.78 -18.36
CA TYR A 268 -13.55 31.43 -18.25
C TYR A 268 -12.58 31.31 -17.08
N ARG A 269 -11.66 32.26 -16.90
CA ARG A 269 -10.78 32.31 -15.71
C ARG A 269 -11.58 32.32 -14.41
N ASN A 270 -12.62 33.16 -14.31
CA ASN A 270 -13.47 33.23 -13.13
C ASN A 270 -14.17 31.91 -12.83
N TRP A 271 -14.65 31.21 -13.87
CA TRP A 271 -15.23 29.88 -13.75
C TRP A 271 -14.20 28.84 -13.28
N THR A 272 -13.00 28.82 -13.88
CA THR A 272 -11.91 27.90 -13.52
C THR A 272 -11.46 28.12 -12.08
N ILE A 273 -11.26 29.38 -11.68
CA ILE A 273 -10.92 29.74 -10.29
C ILE A 273 -12.02 29.26 -9.33
N LYS A 274 -13.30 29.47 -9.66
CA LYS A 274 -14.41 29.03 -8.79
C LYS A 274 -14.42 27.50 -8.65
N LYS A 275 -14.18 26.76 -9.74
CA LYS A 275 -14.13 25.29 -9.73
C LYS A 275 -12.92 24.80 -8.92
N LEU A 276 -11.72 25.37 -9.13
CA LEU A 276 -10.52 25.05 -8.35
C LEU A 276 -10.70 25.35 -6.86
N VAL A 277 -11.21 26.52 -6.48
CA VAL A 277 -11.44 26.87 -5.07
C VAL A 277 -12.39 25.88 -4.41
N ASN A 278 -13.49 25.51 -5.08
CA ASN A 278 -14.44 24.54 -4.54
C ASN A 278 -13.79 23.16 -4.33
N ILE A 279 -13.04 22.68 -5.32
CA ILE A 279 -12.32 21.40 -5.23
C ILE A 279 -11.28 21.47 -4.10
N THR A 280 -10.41 22.48 -4.10
CA THR A 280 -9.36 22.62 -3.09
C THR A 280 -9.93 22.77 -1.68
N ASN A 281 -11.04 23.49 -1.49
CA ASN A 281 -11.68 23.58 -0.17
C ASN A 281 -12.14 22.22 0.37
N ARG A 282 -12.59 21.29 -0.49
CA ARG A 282 -12.90 19.91 -0.06
C ARG A 282 -11.66 19.17 0.42
N PHE A 283 -10.53 19.31 -0.28
CA PHE A 283 -9.25 18.75 0.21
C PHE A 283 -8.86 19.34 1.56
N ILE A 284 -8.98 20.66 1.73
CA ILE A 284 -8.67 21.33 3.01
C ILE A 284 -9.57 20.81 4.14
N GLU A 285 -10.86 20.69 3.87
CA GLU A 285 -11.87 20.22 4.84
C GLU A 285 -11.61 18.76 5.25
N GLU A 286 -11.36 17.86 4.29
CA GLU A 286 -11.09 16.45 4.58
C GLU A 286 -9.74 16.23 5.28
N ILE A 287 -8.69 16.97 4.91
CA ILE A 287 -7.41 16.94 5.64
C ILE A 287 -7.61 17.42 7.09
N ARG A 288 -8.42 18.46 7.30
CA ARG A 288 -8.74 18.99 8.63
C ARG A 288 -9.56 18.00 9.46
N ASN A 289 -10.58 17.39 8.86
CA ASN A 289 -11.49 16.44 9.52
C ASN A 289 -10.74 15.17 9.96
N ASN A 290 -9.73 14.74 9.19
CA ASN A 290 -8.95 13.53 9.47
C ASN A 290 -7.63 13.80 10.20
N LEU A 291 -7.37 15.03 10.68
CA LEU A 291 -6.10 15.36 11.35
C LEU A 291 -5.86 14.56 12.64
N TYR A 292 -6.93 14.04 13.27
CA TYR A 292 -6.83 13.21 14.48
C TYR A 292 -6.04 11.91 14.28
N CYS A 293 -5.99 11.39 13.05
CA CYS A 293 -5.21 10.19 12.71
C CYS A 293 -3.88 10.52 12.03
N PHE A 294 -3.45 11.79 12.02
CA PHE A 294 -2.16 12.18 11.47
C PHE A 294 -1.01 11.41 12.14
N PRO A 295 -0.01 10.92 11.38
CA PRO A 295 1.07 10.09 11.93
C PRO A 295 1.87 10.81 13.01
N GLN A 296 1.85 10.27 14.23
CA GLN A 296 2.52 10.88 15.39
C GLN A 296 4.03 10.97 15.19
N SER A 297 4.62 9.98 14.51
CA SER A 297 6.05 9.94 14.15
C SER A 297 6.45 11.09 13.22
N LEU A 298 5.60 11.41 12.23
CA LEU A 298 5.84 12.57 11.34
C LEU A 298 5.62 13.90 12.07
N SER A 299 4.61 14.00 12.94
CA SER A 299 4.43 15.18 13.81
C SER A 299 5.65 15.39 14.71
N TRP A 300 6.16 14.32 15.31
CA TRP A 300 7.35 14.37 16.16
C TRP A 300 8.58 14.83 15.37
N LEU A 301 8.81 14.30 14.16
CA LEU A 301 9.91 14.76 13.30
C LEU A 301 9.79 16.25 12.95
N ALA A 302 8.60 16.73 12.59
CA ALA A 302 8.38 18.15 12.31
C ALA A 302 8.71 19.03 13.54
N ARG A 303 8.30 18.60 14.74
CA ARG A 303 8.63 19.27 16.01
C ARG A 303 10.13 19.24 16.32
N GLN A 304 10.80 18.10 16.11
CA GLN A 304 12.25 17.99 16.30
C GLN A 304 13.01 18.91 15.34
N MET A 305 12.61 18.96 14.06
CA MET A 305 13.22 19.86 13.08
C MET A 305 13.08 21.32 13.49
N TYR A 306 11.88 21.74 13.91
CA TYR A 306 11.65 23.09 14.41
C TYR A 306 12.58 23.40 15.60
N ASN A 307 12.61 22.53 16.61
CA ASN A 307 13.40 22.74 17.82
C ASN A 307 14.92 22.75 17.57
N ILE A 308 15.43 21.84 16.74
CA ILE A 308 16.86 21.73 16.43
C ILE A 308 17.34 22.97 15.66
N LEU A 309 16.60 23.39 14.64
CA LEU A 309 16.96 24.57 13.83
C LEU A 309 16.85 25.87 14.63
N MET A 310 15.82 25.99 15.48
CA MET A 310 15.69 27.14 16.39
C MET A 310 16.82 27.20 17.41
N LYS A 311 17.30 26.06 17.92
CA LYS A 311 18.47 25.99 18.81
C LYS A 311 19.77 26.34 18.09
N ALA A 312 19.91 25.96 16.82
CA ALA A 312 21.11 26.25 16.03
C ALA A 312 21.30 27.76 15.76
N LYS A 313 20.22 28.55 15.77
CA LYS A 313 20.22 30.02 15.57
C LYS A 313 20.93 30.49 14.28
N ARG A 314 20.99 29.63 13.26
CA ARG A 314 21.56 29.94 11.93
C ARG A 314 20.50 30.32 10.89
N VAL A 315 19.23 30.02 11.17
CA VAL A 315 18.11 30.11 10.24
C VAL A 315 17.04 31.03 10.84
N GLU A 316 16.40 31.84 10.01
CA GLU A 316 15.30 32.70 10.46
C GLU A 316 14.05 31.88 10.84
N VAL A 317 13.29 32.34 11.83
CA VAL A 317 12.07 31.66 12.31
C VAL A 317 11.06 31.41 11.18
N ARG A 318 10.97 32.35 10.22
CA ARG A 318 10.10 32.21 9.05
C ARG A 318 10.53 31.07 8.15
N GLU A 319 11.82 30.92 7.93
CA GLU A 319 12.37 29.86 7.11
C GLU A 319 12.25 28.49 7.80
N VAL A 320 12.41 28.43 9.12
CA VAL A 320 12.16 27.19 9.89
C VAL A 320 10.70 26.75 9.77
N GLY A 321 9.74 27.68 9.91
CA GLY A 321 8.31 27.38 9.71
C GLY A 321 8.02 26.88 8.29
N ALA A 322 8.62 27.51 7.28
CA ALA A 322 8.49 27.08 5.89
C ALA A 322 9.12 25.69 5.63
N MET A 323 10.21 25.33 6.31
CA MET A 323 10.78 23.98 6.25
C MET A 323 9.84 22.93 6.86
N CYS A 324 9.16 23.24 7.97
CA CYS A 324 8.14 22.35 8.54
C CYS A 324 6.97 22.15 7.58
N ALA A 325 6.54 23.21 6.89
CA ALA A 325 5.52 23.11 5.85
C ALA A 325 5.99 22.25 4.67
N ASP A 326 7.25 22.38 4.25
CA ASP A 326 7.85 21.54 3.21
C ASP A 326 7.82 20.05 3.62
N LEU A 327 8.17 19.73 4.87
CA LEU A 327 8.21 18.35 5.38
C LEU A 327 6.83 17.68 5.38
N VAL A 328 5.79 18.39 5.82
CA VAL A 328 4.43 17.86 5.95
C VAL A 328 3.65 17.91 4.63
N PHE A 329 3.68 19.04 3.93
CA PHE A 329 2.87 19.23 2.73
C PHE A 329 3.64 18.90 1.47
N ALA A 330 4.85 19.44 1.27
CA ALA A 330 5.55 19.28 0.00
C ALA A 330 6.15 17.87 -0.20
N PHE A 331 6.58 17.19 0.86
CA PHE A 331 7.20 15.86 0.77
C PHE A 331 6.31 14.69 1.20
N PHE A 332 5.14 14.95 1.77
CA PHE A 332 4.24 13.90 2.23
C PHE A 332 2.83 14.02 1.62
N ILE A 333 2.04 15.04 1.96
CA ILE A 333 0.63 15.12 1.51
C ILE A 333 0.50 15.42 0.00
N CYS A 334 1.22 16.43 -0.52
CA CYS A 334 1.05 16.88 -1.89
C CYS A 334 1.52 15.85 -2.94
N PRO A 335 2.64 15.13 -2.76
CA PRO A 335 3.00 14.03 -3.64
C PRO A 335 1.90 12.97 -3.76
N ALA A 336 1.23 12.65 -2.65
CA ALA A 336 0.12 11.71 -2.62
C ALA A 336 -1.14 12.22 -3.34
N ILE A 337 -1.36 13.55 -3.38
CA ILE A 337 -2.44 14.16 -4.18
C ILE A 337 -2.11 14.09 -5.68
N VAL A 338 -0.86 14.33 -6.05
CA VAL A 338 -0.43 14.37 -7.46
C VAL A 338 -0.44 12.98 -8.09
N ASP A 339 -0.01 11.96 -7.34
CA ASP A 339 0.11 10.59 -7.85
C ASP A 339 -0.46 9.54 -6.88
N PRO A 340 -1.77 9.58 -6.59
CA PRO A 340 -2.40 8.77 -5.54
C PRO A 340 -2.37 7.26 -5.82
N GLU A 341 -2.28 6.86 -7.08
CA GLU A 341 -2.14 5.44 -7.50
C GLU A 341 -0.86 4.84 -6.91
N SER A 342 0.25 5.59 -6.89
CA SER A 342 1.51 5.12 -6.33
C SER A 342 1.48 4.95 -4.80
N TYR A 343 0.50 5.56 -4.12
CA TYR A 343 0.30 5.43 -2.68
C TYR A 343 -0.83 4.45 -2.33
N GLY A 344 -1.46 3.81 -3.33
CA GLY A 344 -2.60 2.92 -3.12
C GLY A 344 -3.84 3.63 -2.56
N ILE A 345 -3.97 4.93 -2.80
CA ILE A 345 -5.14 5.71 -2.34
C ILE A 345 -6.34 5.43 -3.24
N THR A 346 -6.13 5.20 -4.53
CA THR A 346 -7.18 4.83 -5.47
C THR A 346 -6.68 3.76 -6.42
N ASP A 347 -7.55 2.79 -6.71
CA ASP A 347 -7.33 1.76 -7.72
C ASP A 347 -7.75 2.23 -9.13
N ILE A 348 -8.33 3.44 -9.23
CA ILE A 348 -8.85 3.97 -10.49
C ILE A 348 -7.71 4.59 -11.30
N PRO A 349 -7.48 4.13 -12.54
CA PRO A 349 -6.50 4.72 -13.42
C PRO A 349 -6.77 6.21 -13.71
N ILE A 350 -5.81 7.07 -13.37
CA ILE A 350 -6.00 8.54 -13.44
C ILE A 350 -5.68 9.05 -14.84
N SER A 351 -6.65 9.75 -15.43
CA SER A 351 -6.49 10.41 -16.73
C SER A 351 -5.43 11.51 -16.69
N TYR A 352 -4.80 11.80 -17.83
CA TYR A 352 -3.84 12.91 -17.94
C TYR A 352 -4.44 14.27 -17.51
N ILE A 353 -5.72 14.51 -17.80
CA ILE A 353 -6.44 15.73 -17.43
C ILE A 353 -6.66 15.79 -15.92
N ALA A 354 -7.13 14.69 -15.32
CA ALA A 354 -7.34 14.62 -13.88
C ALA A 354 -6.02 14.78 -13.11
N ARG A 355 -4.93 14.14 -13.56
CA ARG A 355 -3.59 14.31 -12.98
C ARG A 355 -3.13 15.77 -13.05
N PHE A 356 -3.33 16.44 -14.18
CA PHE A 356 -3.05 17.88 -14.30
C PHE A 356 -3.87 18.69 -13.28
N ASN A 357 -5.17 18.42 -13.15
CA ASN A 357 -6.02 19.11 -12.19
C ASN A 357 -5.61 18.86 -10.73
N LEU A 358 -5.21 17.63 -10.38
CA LEU A 358 -4.65 17.28 -9.07
C LEU A 358 -3.33 18.03 -8.81
N MET A 359 -2.46 18.18 -9.82
CA MET A 359 -1.25 19.01 -9.70
C MET A 359 -1.59 20.47 -9.38
N GLN A 360 -2.64 21.03 -10.00
CA GLN A 360 -3.09 22.39 -9.69
C GLN A 360 -3.57 22.49 -8.23
N VAL A 361 -4.35 21.51 -7.75
CA VAL A 361 -4.81 21.46 -6.34
C VAL A 361 -3.62 21.38 -5.39
N ALA A 362 -2.66 20.48 -5.64
CA ALA A 362 -1.47 20.32 -4.81
C ALA A 362 -0.63 21.61 -4.75
N GLN A 363 -0.44 22.30 -5.89
CA GLN A 363 0.26 23.59 -5.93
C GLN A 363 -0.45 24.68 -5.12
N ILE A 364 -1.79 24.75 -5.20
CA ILE A 364 -2.57 25.70 -4.40
C ILE A 364 -2.39 25.41 -2.91
N LEU A 365 -2.49 24.14 -2.49
CA LEU A 365 -2.29 23.73 -1.10
C LEU A 365 -0.90 24.06 -0.58
N GLN A 366 0.15 23.85 -1.38
CA GLN A 366 1.53 24.21 -1.02
C GLN A 366 1.67 25.71 -0.76
N VAL A 367 1.14 26.56 -1.64
CA VAL A 367 1.18 28.02 -1.47
C VAL A 367 0.37 28.46 -0.25
N LEU A 368 -0.82 27.87 -0.03
CA LEU A 368 -1.65 28.17 1.14
C LEU A 368 -0.96 27.76 2.44
N ALA A 369 -0.31 26.59 2.48
CA ALA A 369 0.45 26.13 3.64
C ALA A 369 1.60 27.09 3.97
N MET A 370 2.23 27.70 2.95
CA MET A 370 3.37 28.60 3.11
C MET A 370 2.98 30.08 3.30
N SER A 371 1.70 30.44 3.18
CA SER A 371 1.21 31.83 3.14
C SER A 371 1.54 32.67 4.38
N LYS A 372 1.83 32.03 5.53
CA LYS A 372 2.27 32.69 6.77
C LYS A 372 3.72 33.21 6.71
N TRP A 373 4.55 32.63 5.84
CA TRP A 373 5.99 32.88 5.77
C TRP A 373 6.44 33.48 4.45
N GLU A 374 5.69 33.26 3.36
CA GLU A 374 6.00 33.79 2.03
C GLU A 374 4.86 34.65 1.47
N GLU A 375 5.22 35.75 0.81
CA GLU A 375 4.25 36.63 0.16
C GLU A 375 3.73 36.00 -1.14
N ILE A 376 2.41 36.02 -1.32
CA ILE A 376 1.74 35.53 -2.52
C ILE A 376 1.86 36.58 -3.64
N ASP A 377 2.12 36.13 -4.88
CA ASP A 377 2.15 37.01 -6.05
C ASP A 377 0.82 37.77 -6.19
N ARG A 378 0.90 39.10 -6.28
CA ARG A 378 -0.24 40.01 -6.45
C ARG A 378 -1.13 39.65 -7.63
N LYS A 379 -0.55 39.05 -8.69
CA LYS A 379 -1.30 38.62 -9.90
C LYS A 379 -2.22 37.43 -9.65
N LEU A 380 -2.00 36.66 -8.59
CA LEU A 380 -2.79 35.47 -8.24
C LEU A 380 -3.73 35.70 -7.06
N MET A 381 -3.81 36.94 -6.56
CA MET A 381 -4.68 37.28 -5.42
C MET A 381 -6.17 37.14 -5.74
N ASP A 382 -6.57 37.16 -7.02
CA ASP A 382 -7.93 36.85 -7.46
C ASP A 382 -8.34 35.39 -7.21
N LEU A 383 -7.35 34.49 -7.14
CA LEU A 383 -7.49 33.10 -6.73
C LEU A 383 -7.31 32.95 -5.21
N TYR A 384 -6.12 33.31 -4.69
CA TYR A 384 -5.77 33.02 -3.29
C TYR A 384 -6.58 33.84 -2.29
N GLY A 385 -7.05 35.03 -2.67
CA GLY A 385 -7.94 35.84 -1.82
C GLY A 385 -9.34 35.26 -1.62
N LYS A 386 -9.69 34.15 -2.29
CA LYS A 386 -10.97 33.44 -2.11
C LYS A 386 -10.92 32.36 -1.02
N PHE A 387 -9.74 32.05 -0.50
CA PHE A 387 -9.59 31.09 0.60
C PHE A 387 -9.65 31.80 1.95
N GLU A 388 -10.09 31.08 2.99
CA GLU A 388 -10.00 31.57 4.36
C GLU A 388 -8.54 31.81 4.75
N LYS A 389 -8.31 32.88 5.51
CA LYS A 389 -6.97 33.23 5.97
C LYS A 389 -6.42 32.12 6.88
N ASP A 390 -5.16 31.76 6.70
CA ASP A 390 -4.44 30.77 7.51
C ASP A 390 -5.06 29.35 7.51
N CYS A 391 -5.86 29.02 6.48
CA CYS A 391 -6.61 27.76 6.42
C CYS A 391 -5.74 26.48 6.50
N MET A 392 -4.52 26.55 5.96
CA MET A 392 -3.54 25.45 5.95
C MET A 392 -2.40 25.65 6.96
N SER A 393 -1.96 26.90 7.18
CA SER A 393 -0.91 27.19 8.17
C SER A 393 -1.35 26.87 9.60
N SER A 394 -2.63 27.05 9.92
CA SER A 394 -3.21 26.64 11.21
C SER A 394 -3.16 25.13 11.43
N LEU A 395 -3.29 24.32 10.37
CA LEU A 395 -3.13 22.86 10.47
C LEU A 395 -1.68 22.50 10.81
N LEU A 396 -0.70 23.23 10.26
CA LEU A 396 0.69 23.05 10.65
C LEU A 396 0.93 23.43 12.10
N ASP A 397 0.35 24.54 12.56
CA ASP A 397 0.45 24.96 13.97
C ASP A 397 -0.08 23.84 14.89
N LEU A 398 -1.23 23.22 14.57
CA LEU A 398 -1.77 22.05 15.29
C LEU A 398 -0.84 20.82 15.29
N ILE A 399 -0.17 20.53 14.16
CA ILE A 399 0.79 19.41 14.07
C ILE A 399 2.03 19.67 14.93
N LEU A 400 2.41 20.94 15.08
CA LEU A 400 3.54 21.39 15.89
C LEU A 400 3.19 21.56 17.38
N GLU A 401 1.90 21.62 17.73
CA GLU A 401 1.41 21.62 19.11
C GLU A 401 1.60 20.24 19.77
N GLY A 402 2.34 20.18 20.88
CA GLY A 402 2.56 18.94 21.64
C GLY A 402 3.72 19.02 22.63
N SER A 403 3.81 18.05 23.55
CA SER A 403 4.93 17.98 24.49
C SER A 403 6.24 17.71 23.76
N THR A 404 7.34 18.27 24.26
CA THR A 404 8.69 18.07 23.74
C THR A 404 9.35 16.82 24.32
N THR A 405 8.58 15.77 24.66
CA THR A 405 9.18 14.55 25.21
C THR A 405 10.26 14.05 24.24
N ASP A 406 11.48 13.96 24.75
CA ASP A 406 12.68 13.72 23.94
C ASP A 406 12.74 12.30 23.37
N SER A 407 11.94 11.38 23.93
CA SER A 407 11.97 9.96 23.61
C SER A 407 10.89 9.58 22.58
N PRO A 408 11.28 9.01 21.42
CA PRO A 408 10.33 8.46 20.46
C PRO A 408 9.63 7.18 20.96
N ALA A 409 10.14 6.52 22.01
CA ALA A 409 9.56 5.30 22.56
C ALA A 409 8.15 5.50 23.16
N ASP A 410 7.88 6.69 23.71
CA ASP A 410 6.58 7.00 24.31
C ASP A 410 5.44 7.06 23.26
N LEU A 411 5.79 7.18 21.98
CA LEU A 411 4.84 7.35 20.87
C LEU A 411 4.30 6.01 20.34
N VAL A 412 5.04 4.91 20.51
CA VAL A 412 4.77 3.63 19.81
C VAL A 412 4.34 2.50 20.76
N ASN A 413 3.95 2.85 22.00
CA ASN A 413 3.73 1.97 23.15
C ASN A 413 2.54 0.97 23.06
N GLN A 414 1.95 0.72 21.90
CA GLN A 414 0.76 -0.15 21.79
C GLN A 414 1.06 -1.65 21.64
N PHE A 415 2.28 -2.06 21.31
CA PHE A 415 2.65 -3.49 21.17
C PHE A 415 4.09 -3.75 21.67
N GLN A 416 4.27 -3.94 22.98
CA GLN A 416 5.60 -4.13 23.59
C GLN A 416 6.13 -5.58 23.53
N ASP A 417 5.34 -6.55 23.08
CA ASP A 417 5.67 -7.99 23.25
C ASP A 417 6.03 -8.73 21.95
N LEU A 418 6.08 -8.05 20.80
CA LEU A 418 6.47 -8.64 19.51
C LEU A 418 7.84 -8.12 19.08
N ASN A 419 8.87 -8.96 19.23
CA ASN A 419 10.23 -8.65 18.81
C ASN A 419 10.53 -9.24 17.44
N ARG A 420 11.41 -8.54 16.70
CA ARG A 420 11.88 -9.01 15.39
C ARG A 420 12.77 -10.24 15.55
N SER A 421 12.49 -11.32 14.83
CA SER A 421 13.28 -12.57 14.94
C SER A 421 14.50 -12.62 14.02
N ALA A 422 14.44 -11.95 12.88
CA ALA A 422 15.47 -12.05 11.85
C ALA A 422 15.61 -10.79 10.99
N ILE A 423 16.80 -10.64 10.42
CA ILE A 423 17.17 -9.63 9.41
C ILE A 423 17.21 -10.32 8.04
N LEU A 424 16.57 -9.70 7.05
CA LEU A 424 16.53 -10.19 5.67
C LEU A 424 17.49 -9.35 4.82
N ILE A 425 18.51 -9.99 4.25
CA ILE A 425 19.54 -9.31 3.46
C ILE A 425 20.15 -10.25 2.42
N THR A 426 20.48 -9.75 1.23
CA THR A 426 21.23 -10.51 0.22
C THR A 426 22.74 -10.42 0.45
N GLU A 427 23.52 -11.32 -0.16
CA GLU A 427 24.99 -11.32 -0.01
C GLU A 427 25.61 -10.03 -0.59
N SER A 428 25.11 -9.54 -1.72
CA SER A 428 25.52 -8.29 -2.35
C SER A 428 25.16 -7.05 -1.53
N GLU A 429 23.98 -7.01 -0.91
CA GLU A 429 23.58 -5.93 0.01
C GLU A 429 24.49 -5.93 1.26
N LEU A 430 24.75 -7.11 1.84
CA LEU A 430 25.64 -7.27 2.98
C LEU A 430 27.07 -6.80 2.63
N HIS A 431 27.57 -7.21 1.46
CA HIS A 431 28.88 -6.78 0.97
C HIS A 431 28.94 -5.27 0.74
N SER A 432 27.90 -4.68 0.15
CA SER A 432 27.81 -3.23 -0.09
C SER A 432 27.82 -2.46 1.23
N LEU A 433 27.06 -2.92 2.23
CA LEU A 433 27.00 -2.31 3.56
C LEU A 433 28.34 -2.37 4.28
N VAL A 434 28.99 -3.54 4.30
CA VAL A 434 30.31 -3.71 4.92
C VAL A 434 31.37 -2.86 4.23
N THR A 435 31.37 -2.82 2.90
CA THR A 435 32.32 -2.01 2.11
C THR A 435 32.14 -0.53 2.37
N PHE A 436 30.89 -0.05 2.43
CA PHE A 436 30.57 1.32 2.80
C PHE A 436 31.13 1.67 4.18
N LEU A 437 30.87 0.84 5.21
CA LEU A 437 31.35 1.10 6.56
C LEU A 437 32.87 1.04 6.69
N LYS A 438 33.55 0.12 5.99
CA LYS A 438 35.02 0.07 5.91
C LYS A 438 35.59 1.34 5.28
N THR A 439 34.95 1.86 4.24
CA THR A 439 35.35 3.10 3.58
C THR A 439 35.21 4.30 4.52
N VAL A 440 34.08 4.39 5.22
CA VAL A 440 33.85 5.44 6.23
C VAL A 440 34.85 5.33 7.39
N GLU A 441 35.17 4.13 7.88
CA GLU A 441 36.17 3.91 8.94
C GLU A 441 37.58 4.34 8.51
N ALA A 442 37.97 4.04 7.26
CA ALA A 442 39.24 4.43 6.70
C ALA A 442 39.38 5.96 6.61
N GLU A 443 38.34 6.65 6.13
CA GLU A 443 38.39 8.08 5.78
C GLU A 443 37.89 9.03 6.88
N THR A 444 37.20 8.55 7.91
CA THR A 444 36.65 9.43 8.94
C THR A 444 37.73 10.13 9.77
N SER A 445 37.53 11.43 9.96
CA SER A 445 38.34 12.27 10.86
C SER A 445 37.90 12.18 12.33
N ASP A 446 36.75 11.59 12.62
CA ASP A 446 36.23 11.45 13.98
C ASP A 446 36.82 10.21 14.68
N PRO A 447 37.64 10.39 15.74
CA PRO A 447 38.31 9.28 16.41
C PRO A 447 37.35 8.35 17.17
N ILE A 448 36.20 8.87 17.63
CA ILE A 448 35.20 8.07 18.35
C ILE A 448 34.48 7.17 17.35
N LEU A 449 34.01 7.74 16.25
CA LEU A 449 33.36 6.98 15.18
C LEU A 449 34.30 5.91 14.62
N LYS A 450 35.57 6.26 14.37
CA LYS A 450 36.58 5.32 13.88
C LYS A 450 36.77 4.13 14.81
N LYS A 451 36.92 4.39 16.12
CA LYS A 451 37.10 3.31 17.11
C LYS A 451 35.87 2.40 17.19
N THR A 452 34.68 2.97 17.18
CA THR A 452 33.42 2.21 17.20
C THR A 452 33.29 1.32 15.95
N LEU A 453 33.52 1.88 14.76
CA LEU A 453 33.46 1.14 13.49
C LEU A 453 34.54 0.06 13.40
N TYR A 454 35.76 0.36 13.85
CA TYR A 454 36.83 -0.63 13.91
C TYR A 454 36.42 -1.83 14.78
N THR A 455 35.80 -1.59 15.93
CA THR A 455 35.31 -2.67 16.81
C THR A 455 34.20 -3.49 16.13
N MET A 456 33.31 -2.84 15.37
CA MET A 456 32.19 -3.49 14.68
C MET A 456 32.61 -4.28 13.43
N VAL A 457 33.61 -3.81 12.69
CA VAL A 457 33.90 -4.30 11.32
C VAL A 457 35.20 -5.10 11.22
N ASN A 458 36.16 -4.90 12.12
CA ASN A 458 37.50 -5.51 12.01
C ASN A 458 37.49 -7.04 12.17
N HIS A 459 36.47 -7.60 12.82
CA HIS A 459 36.29 -9.04 12.99
C HIS A 459 35.55 -9.71 11.83
N LEU A 460 35.05 -8.93 10.86
CA LEU A 460 34.26 -9.46 9.75
C LEU A 460 35.16 -9.92 8.59
N PRO A 461 35.06 -11.19 8.15
CA PRO A 461 35.72 -11.64 6.93
C PRO A 461 35.16 -10.90 5.72
N THR A 462 35.97 -10.69 4.69
CA THR A 462 35.48 -10.10 3.44
C THR A 462 34.55 -11.11 2.76
N PRO A 463 33.32 -10.75 2.36
CA PRO A 463 32.43 -11.68 1.65
C PRO A 463 33.12 -12.20 0.39
N GLN A 464 33.30 -13.51 0.27
CA GLN A 464 33.81 -14.15 -0.94
C GLN A 464 32.63 -14.42 -1.86
N ILE A 465 32.49 -13.67 -2.96
CA ILE A 465 31.50 -13.92 -4.00
C ILE A 465 31.82 -15.29 -4.63
N ASN A 466 31.24 -16.36 -4.10
CA ASN A 466 31.41 -17.70 -4.65
C ASN A 466 30.39 -17.90 -5.77
N GLY A 467 30.86 -17.92 -7.02
CA GLY A 467 30.07 -18.45 -8.13
C GLY A 467 29.70 -19.93 -7.89
N PRO A 468 28.70 -20.48 -8.60
CA PRO A 468 28.12 -21.79 -8.29
C PRO A 468 29.18 -22.90 -8.41
N SER A 469 29.54 -23.49 -7.28
CA SER A 469 30.45 -24.63 -7.22
C SER A 469 29.76 -25.89 -7.73
N MET A 470 30.25 -26.42 -8.86
CA MET A 470 29.94 -27.78 -9.33
C MET A 470 30.37 -28.82 -8.26
N PRO A 471 29.61 -29.91 -8.05
CA PRO A 471 29.96 -30.91 -7.06
C PRO A 471 31.04 -31.83 -7.65
N ASN A 472 32.28 -31.71 -7.16
CA ASN A 472 33.32 -32.68 -7.49
C ASN A 472 33.54 -33.62 -6.31
N GLY A 473 33.42 -34.91 -6.60
CA GLY A 473 33.29 -35.99 -5.63
C GLY A 473 34.54 -36.41 -4.88
N ASN A 474 34.28 -37.32 -3.94
CA ASN A 474 35.17 -38.25 -3.27
C ASN A 474 36.30 -37.68 -2.41
N LEU A 475 36.00 -37.52 -1.11
CA LEU A 475 36.94 -37.92 -0.05
C LEU A 475 36.21 -38.69 1.05
N VAL A 476 36.46 -39.99 1.06
CA VAL A 476 36.21 -40.92 2.16
C VAL A 476 37.15 -40.56 3.31
N ARG A 477 36.63 -40.36 4.53
CA ARG A 477 37.39 -40.62 5.75
C ARG A 477 36.50 -40.89 6.97
N GLU A 478 36.48 -42.18 7.29
CA GLU A 478 36.51 -42.83 8.61
C GLU A 478 35.85 -42.15 9.81
N ILE A 479 34.84 -42.87 10.32
CA ILE A 479 34.18 -42.70 11.61
C ILE A 479 35.16 -43.11 12.72
N SER A 480 35.44 -42.19 13.64
CA SER A 480 35.86 -42.52 15.00
C SER A 480 35.03 -41.71 16.01
N THR A 481 34.42 -42.46 16.91
CA THR A 481 33.44 -42.10 17.94
C THR A 481 34.04 -41.30 19.10
N SER A 482 33.36 -40.23 19.55
CA SER A 482 33.23 -39.86 20.98
C SER A 482 32.22 -38.71 21.22
N SER A 483 31.04 -39.10 21.73
CA SER A 483 30.16 -38.49 22.74
C SER A 483 30.11 -36.96 23.02
N ASP A 484 28.87 -36.46 22.92
CA ASP A 484 28.11 -35.58 23.83
C ASP A 484 28.42 -34.06 23.98
N ASN A 485 27.59 -33.22 23.34
CA ASN A 485 26.44 -32.52 23.98
C ASN A 485 25.82 -31.48 23.01
N GLN A 486 24.58 -31.70 22.57
CA GLN A 486 23.73 -30.72 21.87
C GLN A 486 22.32 -30.72 22.47
N PRO A 487 21.66 -29.57 22.69
CA PRO A 487 20.24 -29.51 23.01
C PRO A 487 19.38 -29.82 21.78
N MET A 488 18.33 -30.62 22.01
CA MET A 488 17.41 -31.13 21.00
C MET A 488 16.38 -30.09 20.52
N THR A 489 16.08 -30.06 19.23
CA THR A 489 14.83 -29.56 18.64
C THR A 489 14.06 -30.71 17.96
N PRO A 490 12.72 -30.65 17.86
CA PRO A 490 11.90 -31.81 17.47
C PRO A 490 11.79 -31.95 15.95
N SER A 491 12.23 -33.10 15.43
CA SER A 491 12.05 -33.53 14.05
C SER A 491 10.62 -34.03 13.78
N THR A 492 9.95 -33.50 12.76
CA THR A 492 8.71 -34.08 12.22
C THR A 492 9.05 -35.26 11.31
N LYS A 493 8.83 -36.50 11.80
CA LYS A 493 8.90 -37.72 10.99
C LYS A 493 7.59 -37.87 10.20
N ARG A 494 7.65 -37.89 8.86
CA ARG A 494 6.58 -38.44 8.01
C ARG A 494 6.97 -39.85 7.53
N SER A 495 6.14 -40.81 7.92
CA SER A 495 6.19 -42.22 7.51
C SER A 495 5.48 -42.43 6.17
N PHE A 496 6.09 -43.23 5.32
CA PHE A 496 5.60 -43.74 4.04
C PHE A 496 4.56 -44.87 4.19
N LEU A 497 3.56 -44.90 3.28
CA LEU A 497 2.74 -46.02 2.76
C LEU A 497 1.70 -45.36 1.82
N GLY A 498 1.42 -45.68 0.55
CA GLY A 498 1.89 -46.64 -0.45
C GLY A 498 0.79 -46.86 -1.52
N LYS A 499 1.06 -46.49 -2.79
CA LYS A 499 0.45 -46.93 -4.10
C LYS A 499 -1.04 -46.60 -4.37
N VAL A 500 -1.52 -46.27 -5.59
CA VAL A 500 -1.42 -46.91 -6.93
C VAL A 500 -1.75 -45.87 -8.05
N GLY A 501 -0.91 -45.68 -9.09
CA GLY A 501 -1.14 -46.03 -10.52
C GLY A 501 -1.75 -44.88 -11.37
N ARG A 502 -1.42 -44.55 -12.62
CA ARG A 502 -0.74 -45.20 -13.77
C ARG A 502 -0.24 -44.15 -14.80
N LYS A 503 0.97 -44.39 -15.33
CA LYS A 503 1.48 -44.33 -16.73
C LYS A 503 1.20 -43.15 -17.70
N SER A 504 2.29 -42.59 -18.25
CA SER A 504 2.57 -42.43 -19.70
C SER A 504 4.06 -42.06 -19.90
N SER A 505 4.96 -43.03 -20.12
CA SER A 505 5.67 -43.37 -21.38
C SER A 505 6.31 -42.20 -22.15
N LYS A 506 7.64 -42.07 -21.98
CA LYS A 506 8.58 -41.48 -22.96
C LYS A 506 8.80 -42.46 -24.13
N LEU A 507 9.05 -41.93 -25.33
CA LEU A 507 9.98 -42.50 -26.31
C LEU A 507 10.69 -41.36 -27.09
N PRO A 508 11.99 -41.49 -27.42
CA PRO A 508 12.81 -40.46 -28.06
C PRO A 508 13.11 -40.79 -29.54
N SER A 509 13.59 -39.83 -30.34
CA SER A 509 14.40 -40.11 -31.54
C SER A 509 15.18 -38.87 -32.02
N ASN A 510 16.48 -39.05 -32.15
CA ASN A 510 17.42 -38.21 -32.90
C ASN A 510 17.16 -38.33 -34.42
N MET A 511 17.43 -37.27 -35.19
CA MET A 511 18.20 -37.37 -36.44
C MET A 511 18.66 -35.99 -36.93
N MET A 512 19.96 -35.89 -37.20
CA MET A 512 20.63 -34.78 -37.90
C MET A 512 20.25 -34.77 -39.39
N LEU A 513 20.34 -33.59 -40.04
CA LEU A 513 20.90 -33.45 -41.39
C LEU A 513 21.41 -32.01 -41.58
N ASN A 514 22.71 -31.90 -41.88
CA ASN A 514 23.41 -30.71 -42.36
C ASN A 514 23.15 -30.51 -43.86
N SER A 515 23.09 -29.25 -44.31
CA SER A 515 23.60 -28.86 -45.63
C SER A 515 23.89 -27.35 -45.72
N ASP A 516 25.19 -27.06 -45.78
CA ASP A 516 25.95 -26.02 -46.50
C ASP A 516 25.31 -24.72 -47.06
N ASN A 517 25.98 -23.63 -46.66
CA ASN A 517 26.50 -22.49 -47.44
C ASN A 517 25.59 -21.65 -48.36
N HIS A 518 25.47 -20.36 -48.03
CA HIS A 518 25.82 -19.26 -48.93
C HIS A 518 26.15 -17.98 -48.14
N ALA A 519 27.29 -17.38 -48.47
CA ALA A 519 27.75 -16.09 -47.99
C ALA A 519 27.05 -14.95 -48.77
N ASP A 520 26.69 -13.87 -48.08
CA ASP A 520 26.72 -12.51 -48.64
C ASP A 520 26.76 -11.47 -47.52
N GLU A 521 27.66 -10.52 -47.71
CA GLU A 521 28.02 -9.40 -46.83
C GLU A 521 26.94 -8.31 -46.85
N ALA A 522 26.60 -7.71 -45.69
CA ALA A 522 26.58 -6.25 -45.48
C ALA A 522 25.89 -5.82 -44.16
N ASN A 523 26.57 -4.88 -43.49
CA ASN A 523 26.09 -3.90 -42.51
C ASN A 523 25.83 -4.36 -41.06
N GLY A 524 26.91 -4.24 -40.27
CA GLY A 524 26.90 -4.35 -38.82
C GLY A 524 26.10 -3.25 -38.13
N LEU A 525 25.07 -3.68 -37.42
CA LEU A 525 24.56 -3.04 -36.20
C LEU A 525 25.37 -3.61 -35.03
N PRO A 526 25.63 -2.84 -33.95
CA PRO A 526 26.32 -3.38 -32.79
C PRO A 526 25.43 -4.44 -32.14
N GLU A 527 25.89 -5.69 -32.16
CA GLU A 527 25.32 -6.77 -31.35
C GLU A 527 25.35 -6.33 -29.89
N VAL A 528 24.16 -6.14 -29.33
CA VAL A 528 23.99 -6.05 -27.89
C VAL A 528 24.28 -7.43 -27.35
N ASP A 529 25.39 -7.53 -26.62
CA ASP A 529 25.92 -8.73 -25.97
C ASP A 529 24.80 -9.57 -25.34
N ALA A 530 24.45 -10.69 -25.98
CA ALA A 530 23.53 -11.72 -25.46
C ALA A 530 24.12 -12.47 -24.24
N THR A 531 25.26 -12.01 -23.72
CA THR A 531 25.94 -12.51 -22.52
C THR A 531 25.41 -11.90 -21.22
N VAL A 532 24.55 -10.87 -21.29
CA VAL A 532 23.92 -10.26 -20.09
C VAL A 532 22.70 -11.05 -19.60
N ALA A 533 22.04 -11.83 -20.47
CA ALA A 533 20.85 -12.61 -20.10
C ALA A 533 21.15 -13.83 -19.20
N ALA A 534 22.42 -14.21 -19.05
CA ALA A 534 22.83 -15.40 -18.29
C ALA A 534 23.41 -15.10 -16.88
N LYS A 535 23.32 -13.86 -16.38
CA LYS A 535 24.02 -13.44 -15.13
C LYS A 535 23.16 -12.91 -13.99
N THR A 536 21.83 -12.97 -14.05
CA THR A 536 20.97 -12.48 -12.95
C THR A 536 19.98 -13.55 -12.51
N GLN A 537 20.47 -14.62 -11.90
CA GLN A 537 19.70 -15.23 -10.81
C GLN A 537 19.78 -14.24 -9.64
N LEU A 538 18.66 -13.86 -9.02
CA LEU A 538 18.76 -13.15 -7.74
C LEU A 538 19.52 -14.06 -6.78
N GLU A 539 20.38 -13.43 -6.00
CA GLU A 539 20.99 -14.07 -4.84
C GLU A 539 19.89 -14.52 -3.86
N ASP A 540 20.15 -15.63 -3.17
CA ASP A 540 19.29 -16.07 -2.08
C ASP A 540 19.23 -14.98 -0.99
N VAL A 541 18.04 -14.81 -0.40
CA VAL A 541 17.85 -13.85 0.70
C VAL A 541 18.21 -14.54 1.99
N LEU A 542 19.23 -14.03 2.68
CA LEU A 542 19.69 -14.57 3.95
C LEU A 542 18.75 -14.15 5.06
N VAL A 543 18.24 -15.13 5.79
CA VAL A 543 17.48 -14.96 7.03
C VAL A 543 18.48 -15.03 8.18
N VAL A 544 18.99 -13.88 8.61
CA VAL A 544 19.98 -13.76 9.68
C VAL A 544 19.26 -13.62 11.03
N PRO A 545 19.45 -14.55 11.99
CA PRO A 545 18.79 -14.44 13.28
C PRO A 545 19.29 -13.21 14.06
N ILE A 546 18.43 -12.59 14.86
CA ILE A 546 18.82 -11.54 15.82
C ILE A 546 19.15 -12.22 17.16
N LEU A 547 20.35 -11.97 17.72
CA LEU A 547 20.81 -12.64 18.93
C LEU A 547 20.19 -12.01 20.19
N GLY A 548 19.99 -12.82 21.23
CA GLY A 548 19.54 -12.33 22.54
C GLY A 548 18.03 -12.21 22.74
N ILE A 549 17.21 -12.66 21.78
CA ILE A 549 15.76 -12.77 21.95
C ILE A 549 15.42 -14.22 22.33
N ASP A 550 15.24 -14.47 23.62
CA ASP A 550 14.58 -15.70 24.09
C ASP A 550 13.11 -15.61 23.64
N PHE A 551 12.76 -16.27 22.53
CA PHE A 551 11.35 -16.47 22.12
C PHE A 551 10.69 -17.48 23.05
N ASP A 552 10.53 -17.12 24.32
CA ASP A 552 9.73 -17.89 25.26
C ASP A 552 8.26 -17.70 24.91
N CYS A 553 7.53 -18.80 24.74
CA CYS A 553 6.09 -18.73 24.50
C CYS A 553 5.41 -17.96 25.65
N PRO A 554 4.62 -16.91 25.38
CA PRO A 554 3.90 -16.18 26.42
C PRO A 554 3.06 -17.14 27.28
N GLY A 555 3.12 -16.98 28.61
CA GLY A 555 2.43 -17.87 29.56
C GLY A 555 3.11 -19.23 29.81
N MET A 556 4.30 -19.45 29.27
CA MET A 556 5.04 -20.73 29.35
C MET A 556 6.42 -20.60 30.01
N LEU A 557 6.67 -19.47 30.66
CA LEU A 557 7.88 -19.22 31.42
C LEU A 557 8.01 -20.26 32.55
N THR A 558 9.24 -20.72 32.79
CA THR A 558 9.53 -21.56 33.97
C THR A 558 9.21 -20.79 35.25
N GLU A 559 8.76 -21.48 36.29
CA GLU A 559 8.48 -20.89 37.61
C GLU A 559 9.64 -20.02 38.10
N ASP A 560 10.88 -20.47 37.92
CA ASP A 560 12.09 -19.70 38.24
C ASP A 560 12.22 -18.37 37.48
N LYS A 561 11.84 -18.34 36.19
CA LYS A 561 11.85 -17.13 35.34
C LYS A 561 10.73 -16.16 35.77
N VAL A 562 9.55 -16.69 36.10
CA VAL A 562 8.41 -15.89 36.61
C VAL A 562 8.74 -15.27 37.96
N LEU A 563 9.31 -16.05 38.88
CA LEU A 563 9.74 -15.58 40.20
C LEU A 563 10.89 -14.56 40.11
N ALA A 564 11.80 -14.71 39.14
CA ALA A 564 12.83 -13.74 38.85
C ALA A 564 12.25 -12.42 38.30
N MET A 565 11.25 -12.49 37.42
CA MET A 565 10.53 -11.32 36.90
C MET A 565 9.74 -10.59 37.99
N GLU A 566 9.07 -11.29 38.89
CA GLU A 566 8.40 -10.68 40.05
C GLU A 566 9.39 -10.03 41.01
N SER A 567 10.56 -10.65 41.19
CA SER A 567 11.64 -10.08 42.00
C SER A 567 12.24 -8.83 41.36
N GLN A 568 12.31 -8.76 40.02
CA GLN A 568 12.69 -7.56 39.28
C GLN A 568 11.61 -6.47 39.35
N LYS A 569 10.32 -6.80 39.16
CA LYS A 569 9.19 -5.86 39.34
C LYS A 569 9.15 -5.25 40.75
N LYS A 570 9.45 -6.03 41.78
CA LYS A 570 9.58 -5.52 43.16
C LYS A 570 10.76 -4.56 43.32
N LYS A 571 11.87 -4.78 42.60
CA LYS A 571 13.02 -3.85 42.59
C LYS A 571 12.71 -2.55 41.85
N THR A 572 12.06 -2.59 40.69
CA THR A 572 11.65 -1.37 39.95
C THR A 572 10.56 -0.58 40.66
N SER A 573 9.66 -1.25 41.39
CA SER A 573 8.62 -0.59 42.21
C SER A 573 9.18 0.07 43.48
N LEU A 574 10.37 -0.33 43.95
CA LEU A 574 11.10 0.33 45.04
C LEU A 574 11.88 1.59 44.58
N GLU A 575 12.16 1.72 43.28
CA GLU A 575 12.85 2.89 42.70
C GLU A 575 11.88 3.97 42.19
N ASN A 576 10.68 3.58 41.75
CA ASN A 576 9.63 4.52 41.36
C ASN A 576 8.53 4.58 42.45
N GLY A 577 8.73 5.45 43.43
CA GLY A 577 7.72 5.73 44.44
C GLY A 577 6.48 6.39 43.86
N ASN A 578 5.48 5.60 43.47
CA ASN A 578 4.09 6.03 43.34
C ASN A 578 3.18 4.85 43.73
N LEU A 579 2.57 4.95 44.92
CA LEU A 579 1.48 4.10 45.37
C LEU A 579 0.20 4.55 44.64
N LEU A 580 -0.35 3.69 43.79
CA LEU A 580 -1.76 3.76 43.41
C LEU A 580 -2.38 2.38 43.63
N GLU A 581 -3.49 2.39 44.36
CA GLU A 581 -4.26 1.26 44.84
C GLU A 581 -4.78 0.41 43.66
N GLU A 582 -4.59 -0.91 43.76
CA GLU A 582 -5.26 -1.89 42.91
C GLU A 582 -6.76 -1.87 43.19
N GLY A 583 -7.52 -1.25 42.29
CA GLY A 583 -8.98 -1.34 42.22
C GLY A 583 -9.38 -2.28 41.09
N ASP A 584 -10.19 -3.30 41.43
CA ASP A 584 -10.84 -4.26 40.55
C ASP A 584 -11.31 -3.67 39.21
N ALA A 585 -10.59 -3.97 38.14
CA ALA A 585 -11.09 -3.80 36.78
C ALA A 585 -11.74 -5.11 36.33
N LEU A 586 -13.04 -5.21 36.59
CA LEU A 586 -13.91 -6.19 35.94
C LEU A 586 -13.75 -6.09 34.42
N SER A 587 -13.26 -7.18 33.85
CA SER A 587 -13.21 -7.49 32.41
C SER A 587 -14.60 -7.30 31.77
N VAL A 588 -14.79 -6.18 31.09
CA VAL A 588 -15.75 -6.05 29.99
C VAL A 588 -14.92 -6.07 28.71
N GLY A 589 -14.68 -7.26 28.17
CA GLY A 589 -14.07 -7.39 26.86
C GLY A 589 -15.00 -6.79 25.80
N PRO A 590 -14.53 -5.91 24.90
CA PRO A 590 -15.28 -5.62 23.71
C PRO A 590 -15.21 -6.88 22.82
N GLU A 591 -16.37 -7.50 22.59
CA GLU A 591 -16.57 -8.44 21.49
C GLU A 591 -16.15 -7.73 20.20
N ILE A 592 -14.97 -8.09 19.68
CA ILE A 592 -14.54 -7.73 18.34
C ILE A 592 -15.44 -8.54 17.40
N ILE A 593 -16.58 -7.95 17.07
CA ILE A 593 -17.35 -8.34 15.89
C ILE A 593 -16.41 -8.05 14.71
N GLU A 594 -15.88 -9.11 14.10
CA GLU A 594 -15.23 -9.08 12.79
C GLU A 594 -16.22 -8.53 11.76
N LYS A 595 -16.35 -7.21 11.71
CA LYS A 595 -16.90 -6.54 10.54
C LYS A 595 -15.88 -6.77 9.43
N ARG A 596 -16.25 -7.61 8.47
CA ARG A 596 -15.62 -7.69 7.13
C ARG A 596 -15.72 -6.33 6.45
N THR A 597 -14.91 -5.38 6.88
CA THR A 597 -14.59 -4.16 6.14
C THR A 597 -13.39 -4.51 5.28
N ARG A 598 -13.56 -4.40 3.95
CA ARG A 598 -12.65 -4.25 2.78
C ARG A 598 -11.13 -4.59 2.87
N PHE A 599 -10.52 -4.68 4.04
CA PHE A 599 -9.12 -5.00 4.34
C PHE A 599 -8.91 -6.51 4.54
N SER A 600 -9.33 -7.35 3.58
CA SER A 600 -9.13 -8.80 3.65
C SER A 600 -7.73 -9.26 3.22
N LEU A 601 -6.87 -8.35 2.76
CA LEU A 601 -5.47 -8.60 2.42
C LEU A 601 -4.57 -7.93 3.46
N SER A 602 -3.40 -8.53 3.74
CA SER A 602 -2.38 -7.83 4.51
C SER A 602 -1.88 -6.63 3.71
N GLN A 603 -1.60 -5.53 4.41
CA GLN A 603 -1.13 -4.27 3.83
C GLN A 603 0.03 -4.44 2.85
N ASP A 604 1.06 -5.23 3.19
CA ASP A 604 2.20 -5.48 2.30
C ASP A 604 1.81 -6.22 1.02
N GLN A 605 0.72 -7.01 1.05
CA GLN A 605 0.19 -7.67 -0.14
C GLN A 605 -0.51 -6.68 -1.07
N GLU A 606 -1.19 -5.66 -0.51
CA GLU A 606 -1.71 -4.54 -1.30
C GLU A 606 -0.56 -3.72 -1.91
N ASP A 607 0.47 -3.37 -1.14
CA ASP A 607 1.56 -2.53 -1.64
C ASP A 607 2.37 -3.22 -2.75
N LYS A 608 2.57 -4.53 -2.61
CA LYS A 608 3.12 -5.40 -3.65
C LYS A 608 2.27 -5.35 -4.93
N GLN A 609 0.95 -5.49 -4.79
CA GLN A 609 0.02 -5.44 -5.92
C GLN A 609 0.03 -4.06 -6.58
N VAL A 610 0.01 -2.97 -5.80
CA VAL A 610 0.08 -1.58 -6.26
C VAL A 610 1.37 -1.34 -7.07
N CYS A 611 2.52 -1.82 -6.59
CA CYS A 611 3.79 -1.66 -7.31
C CYS A 611 3.78 -2.37 -8.67
N ASN A 612 3.27 -3.61 -8.72
CA ASN A 612 3.16 -4.37 -9.97
C ASN A 612 2.16 -3.70 -10.93
N GLN A 613 1.03 -3.24 -10.42
CA GLN A 613 0.04 -2.54 -11.21
C GLN A 613 0.62 -1.27 -11.83
N TYR A 614 1.29 -0.45 -11.04
CA TYR A 614 1.86 0.80 -11.50
C TYR A 614 3.06 0.62 -12.44
N LEU A 615 3.85 -0.46 -12.27
CA LEU A 615 4.86 -0.89 -13.24
C LEU A 615 4.22 -1.17 -14.61
N VAL A 616 3.12 -1.92 -14.64
CA VAL A 616 2.37 -2.20 -15.88
C VAL A 616 1.80 -0.92 -16.48
N MET A 617 1.21 -0.04 -15.66
CA MET A 617 0.64 1.23 -16.15
C MET A 617 1.70 2.14 -16.77
N THR A 618 2.87 2.27 -16.13
CA THR A 618 3.98 3.07 -16.66
C THR A 618 4.49 2.49 -17.97
N SER A 619 4.61 1.16 -18.06
CA SER A 619 5.05 0.45 -19.27
C SER A 619 4.06 0.64 -20.42
N VAL A 620 2.76 0.50 -20.16
CA VAL A 620 1.70 0.77 -21.14
C VAL A 620 1.73 2.23 -21.60
N ARG A 621 1.93 3.18 -20.69
CA ARG A 621 2.02 4.60 -21.05
C ARG A 621 3.17 4.84 -22.03
N ILE A 622 4.37 4.33 -21.75
CA ILE A 622 5.53 4.45 -22.65
C ILE A 622 5.25 3.80 -24.01
N PHE A 623 4.61 2.63 -24.01
CA PHE A 623 4.17 1.94 -25.23
C PHE A 623 3.18 2.78 -26.05
N LEU A 624 2.17 3.38 -25.41
CA LEU A 624 1.15 4.19 -26.09
C LEU A 624 1.72 5.52 -26.59
N GLU A 625 2.70 6.12 -25.89
CA GLU A 625 3.41 7.33 -26.36
C GLU A 625 4.10 7.08 -27.72
N LYS A 626 4.67 5.89 -27.95
CA LYS A 626 5.24 5.50 -29.27
C LYS A 626 4.18 5.35 -30.36
N HIS A 627 2.97 4.99 -29.98
CA HIS A 627 1.84 4.77 -30.90
C HIS A 627 0.88 5.96 -30.96
N ASP A 628 1.24 7.13 -30.42
CA ASP A 628 0.34 8.26 -30.27
C ASP A 628 -0.24 8.75 -31.61
N ARG A 629 0.56 8.71 -32.70
CA ARG A 629 0.07 9.03 -34.04
C ARG A 629 -1.07 8.11 -34.49
N TYR A 630 -0.98 6.80 -34.24
CA TYR A 630 -2.03 5.86 -34.58
C TYR A 630 -3.26 6.06 -33.69
N LEU A 631 -3.04 6.35 -32.40
CA LEU A 631 -4.11 6.70 -31.47
C LEU A 631 -4.88 7.95 -31.93
N GLN A 632 -4.17 9.01 -32.35
CA GLN A 632 -4.82 10.24 -32.86
C GLN A 632 -5.62 9.99 -34.13
N LEU A 633 -5.09 9.20 -35.07
CA LEU A 633 -5.81 8.81 -36.29
C LEU A 633 -7.05 7.98 -35.96
N PHE A 634 -6.93 7.03 -35.03
CA PHE A 634 -8.05 6.23 -34.53
C PHE A 634 -9.14 7.12 -33.93
N VAL A 635 -8.80 8.02 -32.99
CA VAL A 635 -9.76 8.93 -32.35
C VAL A 635 -10.49 9.78 -33.37
N ARG A 636 -9.77 10.34 -34.36
CA ARG A 636 -10.40 11.11 -35.44
C ARG A 636 -11.36 10.26 -36.27
N SER A 637 -10.93 9.07 -36.70
CA SER A 637 -11.79 8.17 -37.47
C SER A 637 -13.02 7.71 -36.67
N PHE A 638 -12.88 7.53 -35.36
CA PHE A 638 -13.97 7.17 -34.46
C PHE A 638 -15.01 8.29 -34.32
N GLN A 639 -14.56 9.54 -34.30
CA GLN A 639 -15.44 10.72 -34.24
C GLN A 639 -16.27 10.91 -35.52
N GLU A 640 -15.76 10.48 -36.67
CA GLU A 640 -16.46 10.57 -37.97
C GLU A 640 -17.58 9.52 -38.09
N LEU A 641 -17.55 8.45 -37.28
CA LEU A 641 -18.58 7.41 -37.26
C LEU A 641 -19.85 7.87 -36.52
N VAL A 642 -21.00 7.50 -37.06
CA VAL A 642 -22.31 7.82 -36.48
C VAL A 642 -22.98 6.56 -35.88
N VAL A 643 -22.79 5.40 -36.50
CA VAL A 643 -23.43 4.14 -36.09
C VAL A 643 -22.70 3.51 -34.91
N ALA A 644 -23.45 3.14 -33.87
CA ALA A 644 -22.91 2.56 -32.63
C ALA A 644 -22.18 1.22 -32.86
N ASP A 645 -22.75 0.33 -33.69
CA ASP A 645 -22.13 -0.96 -34.00
C ASP A 645 -20.81 -0.82 -34.77
N GLU A 646 -20.73 0.14 -35.71
CA GLU A 646 -19.50 0.46 -36.43
C GLU A 646 -18.42 1.00 -35.47
N LYS A 647 -18.82 1.84 -34.50
CA LYS A 647 -17.92 2.33 -33.44
C LYS A 647 -17.38 1.16 -32.60
N ALA A 648 -18.22 0.21 -32.21
CA ALA A 648 -17.82 -0.97 -31.45
C ALA A 648 -16.81 -1.85 -32.22
N ILE A 649 -17.12 -2.16 -33.49
CA ILE A 649 -16.23 -2.93 -34.37
C ILE A 649 -14.88 -2.20 -34.51
N LYS A 650 -14.90 -0.88 -34.70
CA LYS A 650 -13.66 -0.10 -34.86
C LYS A 650 -12.77 -0.13 -33.63
N VAL A 651 -13.37 -0.07 -32.43
CA VAL A 651 -12.65 -0.23 -31.16
C VAL A 651 -12.05 -1.63 -31.06
N GLU A 652 -12.84 -2.67 -31.35
CA GLU A 652 -12.40 -4.06 -31.30
C GLU A 652 -11.21 -4.34 -32.24
N GLU A 653 -11.28 -3.87 -33.49
CA GLU A 653 -10.18 -3.96 -34.45
C GLU A 653 -8.91 -3.25 -33.96
N PHE A 654 -9.06 -2.05 -33.39
CA PHE A 654 -7.92 -1.26 -32.93
C PHE A 654 -7.27 -1.83 -31.66
N LEU A 655 -8.07 -2.35 -30.72
CA LEU A 655 -7.55 -3.04 -29.54
C LEU A 655 -6.81 -4.32 -29.94
N ASN A 656 -7.39 -5.14 -30.84
CA ASN A 656 -6.72 -6.33 -31.36
C ASN A 656 -5.41 -6.00 -32.09
N TYR A 657 -5.38 -4.89 -32.84
CA TYR A 657 -4.15 -4.36 -33.41
C TYR A 657 -3.12 -4.10 -32.31
N LEU A 658 -3.44 -3.30 -31.29
CA LEU A 658 -2.49 -2.99 -30.21
C LEU A 658 -2.05 -4.24 -29.41
N PHE A 659 -2.97 -5.16 -29.12
CA PHE A 659 -2.66 -6.40 -28.41
C PHE A 659 -1.68 -7.31 -29.17
N ASN A 660 -1.81 -7.37 -30.50
CA ASN A 660 -0.85 -8.10 -31.34
C ASN A 660 0.53 -7.42 -31.33
N TYR A 661 0.62 -6.10 -31.23
CA TYR A 661 1.90 -5.41 -31.07
C TYR A 661 2.55 -5.70 -29.72
N VAL A 662 1.79 -5.69 -28.63
CA VAL A 662 2.30 -6.03 -27.28
C VAL A 662 2.93 -7.42 -27.26
N GLN A 663 2.32 -8.40 -27.93
CA GLN A 663 2.86 -9.77 -28.00
C GLN A 663 4.20 -9.89 -28.75
N ASN A 664 4.48 -8.98 -29.67
CA ASN A 664 5.67 -8.99 -30.51
C ASN A 664 6.75 -7.98 -30.07
N ASP A 665 6.45 -7.11 -29.11
CA ASP A 665 7.34 -6.06 -28.66
C ASP A 665 8.36 -6.62 -27.63
N PRO A 666 9.68 -6.43 -27.86
CA PRO A 666 10.74 -6.90 -26.96
C PRO A 666 10.58 -6.44 -25.50
N MET A 667 9.90 -5.32 -25.27
CA MET A 667 9.66 -4.75 -23.94
C MET A 667 8.90 -5.71 -23.00
N TRP A 668 8.04 -6.57 -23.55
CA TRP A 668 7.17 -7.46 -22.80
C TRP A 668 7.67 -8.91 -22.75
N GLN A 669 8.83 -9.20 -23.36
CA GLN A 669 9.31 -10.58 -23.53
C GLN A 669 9.54 -11.32 -22.20
N THR A 670 9.88 -10.60 -21.14
CA THR A 670 10.13 -11.13 -19.79
C THR A 670 8.94 -10.96 -18.85
N ALA A 671 7.84 -10.39 -19.31
CA ALA A 671 6.63 -10.19 -18.52
C ALA A 671 5.88 -11.51 -18.31
N SER A 672 5.25 -11.67 -17.15
CA SER A 672 4.41 -12.82 -16.83
C SER A 672 3.06 -12.74 -17.55
N VAL A 673 2.35 -13.88 -17.64
CA VAL A 673 1.02 -13.94 -18.26
C VAL A 673 0.05 -12.95 -17.59
N MET A 674 0.06 -12.89 -16.26
CA MET A 674 -0.75 -11.95 -15.47
C MET A 674 -0.41 -10.49 -15.77
N GLN A 675 0.88 -10.16 -15.94
CA GLN A 675 1.33 -8.80 -16.29
C GLN A 675 0.87 -8.42 -17.70
N ILE A 676 0.88 -9.36 -18.66
CA ILE A 676 0.41 -9.11 -20.04
C ILE A 676 -1.11 -8.93 -20.06
N GLU A 677 -1.87 -9.75 -19.34
CA GLU A 677 -3.32 -9.58 -19.21
C GLU A 677 -3.67 -8.23 -18.58
N HIS A 678 -2.93 -7.83 -17.54
CA HIS A 678 -3.10 -6.52 -16.94
C HIS A 678 -2.72 -5.40 -17.92
N ALA A 679 -1.65 -5.55 -18.70
CA ALA A 679 -1.27 -4.57 -19.72
C ALA A 679 -2.36 -4.39 -20.78
N LYS A 680 -3.00 -5.48 -21.22
CA LYS A 680 -4.14 -5.42 -22.14
C LYS A 680 -5.31 -4.65 -21.56
N ALA A 681 -5.66 -4.90 -20.29
CA ALA A 681 -6.72 -4.16 -19.60
C ALA A 681 -6.40 -2.65 -19.48
N VAL A 682 -5.14 -2.29 -19.17
CA VAL A 682 -4.72 -0.88 -19.10
C VAL A 682 -4.70 -0.21 -20.48
N ILE A 683 -4.33 -0.94 -21.53
CA ILE A 683 -4.40 -0.44 -22.92
C ILE A 683 -5.86 -0.16 -23.30
N GLU A 684 -6.76 -1.11 -23.04
CA GLU A 684 -8.19 -0.95 -23.26
C GLU A 684 -8.70 0.29 -22.51
N HIS A 685 -8.38 0.42 -21.22
CA HIS A 685 -8.72 1.59 -20.44
C HIS A 685 -8.23 2.89 -21.05
N SER A 686 -6.96 2.93 -21.47
CA SER A 686 -6.35 4.13 -22.07
C SER A 686 -7.01 4.52 -23.39
N VAL A 687 -7.36 3.56 -24.23
CA VAL A 687 -8.07 3.78 -25.49
C VAL A 687 -9.49 4.26 -25.22
N MET A 688 -10.25 3.53 -24.40
CA MET A 688 -11.63 3.87 -24.05
C MET A 688 -11.73 5.25 -23.38
N SER A 689 -10.79 5.59 -22.49
CA SER A 689 -10.74 6.91 -21.84
C SER A 689 -10.54 8.05 -22.84
N ARG A 690 -9.86 7.85 -23.97
CA ARG A 690 -9.66 8.91 -24.99
C ARG A 690 -10.89 9.15 -25.84
N ILE A 691 -11.71 8.11 -26.06
CA ILE A 691 -12.94 8.19 -26.84
C ILE A 691 -14.21 8.32 -25.97
N TYR A 692 -14.06 8.29 -24.65
CA TYR A 692 -15.16 8.12 -23.69
C TYR A 692 -16.31 9.10 -23.91
N THR A 693 -16.05 10.39 -24.13
CA THR A 693 -17.09 11.40 -24.35
C THR A 693 -17.95 11.10 -25.59
N PHE A 694 -17.32 10.70 -26.71
CA PHE A 694 -17.96 10.38 -27.98
C PHE A 694 -18.58 8.97 -28.01
N ALA A 695 -18.09 8.09 -27.14
CA ALA A 695 -18.59 6.74 -26.98
C ALA A 695 -19.79 6.68 -26.03
N LEU A 696 -19.78 7.48 -24.97
CA LEU A 696 -20.87 7.60 -24.00
C LEU A 696 -22.06 8.37 -24.59
N HIS A 697 -21.80 9.46 -25.33
CA HIS A 697 -22.84 10.28 -25.98
C HIS A 697 -22.72 10.23 -27.50
N PRO A 698 -23.03 9.10 -28.17
CA PRO A 698 -22.90 8.96 -29.61
C PRO A 698 -23.75 9.98 -30.40
N ASN A 699 -24.87 10.44 -29.85
CA ASN A 699 -25.76 11.46 -30.44
C ASN A 699 -25.55 12.87 -29.85
N GLY A 700 -24.48 13.07 -29.07
CA GLY A 700 -24.16 14.37 -28.45
C GLY A 700 -25.24 14.88 -27.50
N ASP A 701 -25.70 16.11 -27.71
CA ASP A 701 -26.65 16.82 -26.83
C ASP A 701 -27.97 16.07 -26.63
N GLY A 702 -28.39 15.25 -27.60
CA GLY A 702 -29.61 14.44 -27.49
C GLY A 702 -29.53 13.43 -26.34
N ASP A 703 -28.39 12.75 -26.19
CA ASP A 703 -28.18 11.77 -25.13
C ASP A 703 -28.07 12.46 -23.76
N VAL A 704 -27.37 13.61 -23.71
CA VAL A 704 -27.24 14.43 -22.49
C VAL A 704 -28.60 14.92 -21.99
N LEU A 705 -29.46 15.40 -22.90
CA LEU A 705 -30.82 15.84 -22.55
C LEU A 705 -31.68 14.68 -22.06
N ARG A 706 -31.58 13.52 -22.71
CA ARG A 706 -32.29 12.30 -22.30
C ARG A 706 -31.90 11.87 -20.88
N ASP A 707 -30.60 11.87 -20.56
CA ASP A 707 -30.12 11.57 -19.21
C ASP A 707 -30.59 12.61 -18.19
N LYS A 708 -30.58 13.89 -18.56
CA LYS A 708 -31.06 14.98 -17.69
C LYS A 708 -32.52 14.80 -17.30
N VAL A 709 -33.38 14.40 -18.25
CA VAL A 709 -34.79 14.12 -17.99
C VAL A 709 -34.94 12.98 -16.98
N LEU A 710 -34.19 11.88 -17.13
CA LEU A 710 -34.23 10.78 -16.15
C LEU A 710 -33.70 11.21 -14.79
N HIS A 711 -32.60 11.96 -14.74
CA HIS A 711 -32.01 12.44 -13.49
C HIS A 711 -32.98 13.32 -12.70
N GLU A 712 -33.70 14.23 -13.37
CA GLU A 712 -34.75 15.05 -12.76
C GLU A 712 -35.95 14.21 -12.30
N HIS A 713 -36.31 13.17 -13.06
CA HIS A 713 -37.37 12.22 -12.68
C HIS A 713 -37.00 11.45 -11.41
N MET A 714 -35.80 10.87 -11.36
CA MET A 714 -35.27 10.17 -10.19
C MET A 714 -35.13 11.09 -8.98
N GLN A 715 -34.72 12.35 -9.18
CA GLN A 715 -34.65 13.34 -8.11
C GLN A 715 -36.03 13.60 -7.48
N LYS A 716 -37.09 13.71 -8.29
CA LYS A 716 -38.47 13.85 -7.79
C LYS A 716 -38.95 12.58 -7.08
N LEU A 717 -38.70 11.40 -7.66
CA LEU A 717 -39.00 10.11 -7.03
C LEU A 717 -38.30 9.95 -5.67
N SER A 718 -37.06 10.42 -5.56
CA SER A 718 -36.29 10.33 -4.31
C SER A 718 -36.96 11.03 -3.12
N GLN A 719 -37.80 12.06 -3.38
CA GLN A 719 -38.52 12.80 -2.34
C GLN A 719 -39.78 12.06 -1.85
N VAL A 720 -40.38 11.21 -2.70
CA VAL A 720 -41.64 10.51 -2.43
C VAL A 720 -41.39 9.07 -1.95
N ILE A 721 -40.36 8.43 -2.48
CA ILE A 721 -40.08 7.02 -2.23
C ILE A 721 -39.53 6.79 -0.82
N THR A 722 -40.26 5.99 -0.07
CA THR A 722 -39.88 5.43 1.23
C THR A 722 -39.68 3.92 1.12
N PRO A 723 -39.02 3.26 2.09
CA PRO A 723 -38.86 1.79 2.08
C PRO A 723 -40.18 1.02 2.07
N ASN A 724 -41.27 1.66 2.48
CA ASN A 724 -42.63 1.11 2.48
C ASN A 724 -43.43 1.46 1.21
N HIS A 725 -42.79 1.97 0.16
CA HIS A 725 -43.48 2.35 -1.07
C HIS A 725 -44.22 1.15 -1.69
N LYS A 726 -45.46 1.38 -2.16
CA LYS A 726 -46.36 0.32 -2.64
C LYS A 726 -45.81 -0.44 -3.86
N ASP A 727 -45.00 0.24 -4.66
CA ASP A 727 -44.39 -0.32 -5.87
C ASP A 727 -43.11 -1.08 -5.60
N LEU A 728 -42.36 -0.73 -4.54
CA LEU A 728 -41.12 -1.42 -4.19
C LEU A 728 -41.38 -2.64 -3.30
N ARG A 729 -42.33 -2.55 -2.36
CA ARG A 729 -42.70 -3.66 -1.46
C ARG A 729 -41.51 -4.30 -0.74
N ILE A 730 -40.51 -3.51 -0.33
CA ILE A 730 -39.31 -4.02 0.36
C ILE A 730 -39.74 -4.69 1.68
N PRO A 731 -39.41 -5.98 1.90
CA PRO A 731 -39.72 -6.66 3.15
C PRO A 731 -39.16 -5.94 4.38
N LYS A 732 -39.98 -5.83 5.44
CA LYS A 732 -39.62 -5.12 6.68
C LYS A 732 -38.36 -5.65 7.37
N ILE A 733 -38.01 -6.91 7.14
CA ILE A 733 -36.80 -7.55 7.69
C ILE A 733 -35.55 -6.80 7.24
N TYR A 734 -35.55 -6.25 6.02
CA TYR A 734 -34.40 -5.56 5.43
C TYR A 734 -34.35 -4.07 5.77
N HIS A 735 -35.32 -3.53 6.51
CA HIS A 735 -35.38 -2.09 6.81
C HIS A 735 -34.31 -1.65 7.80
N SER A 736 -33.66 -2.57 8.53
CA SER A 736 -32.58 -2.25 9.46
C SER A 736 -31.37 -1.60 8.78
N GLU A 737 -31.09 -1.99 7.54
CA GLU A 737 -29.95 -1.50 6.77
C GLU A 737 -30.31 -0.30 5.86
N CYS A 738 -31.57 0.13 5.85
CA CYS A 738 -32.03 1.27 5.06
C CYS A 738 -31.36 2.59 5.54
N PRO A 739 -30.90 3.47 4.64
CA PRO A 739 -31.12 3.49 3.20
C PRO A 739 -30.04 2.76 2.37
N TRP A 740 -29.27 1.85 2.96
CA TRP A 740 -28.14 1.14 2.34
C TRP A 740 -27.04 2.10 1.83
N PRO A 741 -26.50 2.97 2.69
CA PRO A 741 -25.53 4.00 2.29
C PRO A 741 -24.28 3.41 1.60
N SER A 742 -23.80 2.24 2.05
CA SER A 742 -22.65 1.58 1.42
C SER A 742 -22.91 1.17 -0.02
N ALA A 743 -24.12 0.69 -0.34
CA ALA A 743 -24.49 0.33 -1.71
C ALA A 743 -24.69 1.58 -2.59
N GLN A 744 -25.28 2.64 -2.03
CA GLN A 744 -25.39 3.93 -2.71
C GLN A 744 -24.01 4.50 -3.06
N ALA A 745 -23.05 4.42 -2.12
CA ALA A 745 -21.69 4.92 -2.30
C ALA A 745 -20.97 4.23 -3.48
N GLU A 746 -21.19 2.92 -3.70
CA GLU A 746 -20.65 2.24 -4.87
C GLU A 746 -21.20 2.86 -6.18
N LEU A 747 -22.53 3.04 -6.28
CA LEU A 747 -23.14 3.56 -7.53
C LEU A 747 -22.85 5.03 -7.81
N VAL A 748 -22.68 5.86 -6.78
CA VAL A 748 -22.29 7.28 -6.98
C VAL A 748 -20.98 7.37 -7.77
N ASN A 749 -20.07 6.41 -7.56
CA ASN A 749 -18.77 6.36 -8.21
C ASN A 749 -18.79 5.82 -9.65
N ILE A 750 -19.93 5.37 -10.19
CA ILE A 750 -20.00 4.70 -11.51
C ILE A 750 -19.43 5.57 -12.66
N ASN A 751 -19.48 6.89 -12.50
CA ASN A 751 -18.99 7.84 -13.51
C ASN A 751 -17.50 8.16 -13.41
N ALA A 752 -16.84 7.80 -12.31
CA ALA A 752 -15.38 7.84 -12.24
C ALA A 752 -14.75 6.78 -13.17
N TYR A 753 -15.46 5.68 -13.43
CA TYR A 753 -15.01 4.59 -14.29
C TYR A 753 -15.33 4.86 -15.76
N LYS A 754 -14.31 4.75 -16.62
CA LYS A 754 -14.43 5.06 -18.05
C LYS A 754 -14.57 3.83 -18.94
N THR A 755 -14.13 2.65 -18.52
CA THR A 755 -14.34 1.43 -19.31
C THR A 755 -15.70 0.82 -19.04
N PRO A 756 -16.28 0.09 -20.02
CA PRO A 756 -17.48 -0.71 -19.78
C PRO A 756 -17.30 -1.72 -18.66
N ARG A 757 -16.16 -2.42 -18.65
CA ARG A 757 -15.81 -3.43 -17.64
C ARG A 757 -15.82 -2.87 -16.23
N ASP A 758 -15.17 -1.73 -16.01
CA ASP A 758 -15.09 -1.12 -14.68
C ASP A 758 -16.46 -0.63 -14.19
N LYS A 759 -17.33 -0.16 -15.10
CA LYS A 759 -18.72 0.19 -14.79
C LYS A 759 -19.53 -1.04 -14.37
N ILE A 760 -19.35 -2.19 -15.02
CA ILE A 760 -19.98 -3.45 -14.62
C ILE A 760 -19.46 -3.89 -13.24
N GLN A 761 -18.16 -3.82 -13.00
CA GLN A 761 -17.56 -4.15 -11.71
C GLN A 761 -18.09 -3.25 -10.59
N CYS A 762 -18.37 -1.98 -10.88
CA CYS A 762 -19.06 -1.06 -9.97
C CYS A 762 -20.48 -1.53 -9.61
N VAL A 763 -21.25 -1.96 -10.61
CA VAL A 763 -22.60 -2.53 -10.40
C VAL A 763 -22.52 -3.83 -9.60
N LEU A 764 -21.56 -4.70 -9.91
CA LEU A 764 -21.35 -5.97 -9.22
C LEU A 764 -21.01 -5.76 -7.75
N ARG A 765 -20.13 -4.81 -7.42
CA ARG A 765 -19.86 -4.41 -6.02
C ARG A 765 -21.10 -3.87 -5.31
N CYS A 766 -21.91 -3.06 -5.98
CA CYS A 766 -23.18 -2.59 -5.42
C CYS A 766 -24.12 -3.76 -5.12
N CYS A 767 -24.38 -4.64 -6.10
CA CYS A 767 -25.27 -5.80 -5.93
C CYS A 767 -24.77 -6.74 -4.82
N ASN A 768 -23.47 -7.04 -4.78
CA ASN A 768 -22.87 -7.85 -3.72
C ASN A 768 -22.97 -7.18 -2.34
N THR A 769 -22.79 -5.86 -2.27
CA THR A 769 -22.97 -5.10 -1.02
C THR A 769 -24.42 -5.20 -0.54
N ILE A 770 -25.39 -5.06 -1.44
CA ILE A 770 -26.80 -5.25 -1.09
C ILE A 770 -27.04 -6.67 -0.59
N MET A 771 -26.62 -7.70 -1.34
CA MET A 771 -26.79 -9.10 -0.95
C MET A 771 -26.18 -9.42 0.43
N ASN A 772 -25.00 -8.88 0.72
CA ASN A 772 -24.36 -9.01 2.02
C ASN A 772 -25.19 -8.34 3.12
N LEU A 773 -25.66 -7.11 2.91
CA LEU A 773 -26.53 -6.38 3.87
C LEU A 773 -27.84 -7.13 4.12
N LEU A 774 -28.45 -7.69 3.07
CA LEU A 774 -29.67 -8.50 3.20
C LEU A 774 -29.40 -9.82 3.96
N SER A 775 -28.24 -10.44 3.74
CA SER A 775 -27.85 -11.67 4.46
C SER A 775 -27.61 -11.41 5.95
N MET A 776 -27.06 -10.26 6.33
CA MET A 776 -26.88 -9.88 7.73
C MET A 776 -28.21 -9.58 8.42
N ALA A 777 -29.16 -8.99 7.69
CA ALA A 777 -30.51 -8.75 8.19
C ALA A 777 -31.35 -10.04 8.31
N SER A 778 -31.08 -11.05 7.49
CA SER A 778 -31.76 -12.36 7.54
C SER A 778 -30.91 -13.44 8.21
N ASN A 779 -31.13 -13.67 9.51
CA ASN A 779 -30.43 -14.71 10.29
C ASN A 779 -30.63 -16.17 9.78
N LYS A 780 -31.43 -16.42 8.73
CA LYS A 780 -31.86 -17.80 8.35
C LYS A 780 -31.97 -18.10 6.85
N SER A 781 -31.89 -17.14 5.93
CA SER A 781 -32.03 -17.43 4.48
C SER A 781 -31.07 -16.63 3.62
N VAL A 782 -30.47 -17.30 2.63
CA VAL A 782 -29.76 -16.63 1.53
C VAL A 782 -30.79 -15.78 0.77
N PRO A 783 -30.57 -14.45 0.60
CA PRO A 783 -31.50 -13.60 -0.13
C PRO A 783 -31.72 -14.09 -1.55
N ALA A 784 -32.95 -14.04 -2.06
CA ALA A 784 -33.27 -14.40 -3.44
C ALA A 784 -33.18 -13.18 -4.39
N ALA A 785 -33.24 -13.42 -5.69
CA ALA A 785 -33.30 -12.36 -6.71
C ALA A 785 -34.47 -11.38 -6.48
N ASP A 786 -35.63 -11.91 -6.05
CA ASP A 786 -36.84 -11.14 -5.77
C ASP A 786 -36.70 -10.25 -4.52
N ASP A 787 -35.78 -10.56 -3.60
CA ASP A 787 -35.45 -9.71 -2.46
C ASP A 787 -34.52 -8.54 -2.86
N LEU A 788 -33.68 -8.76 -3.87
CA LEU A 788 -32.70 -7.77 -4.32
C LEU A 788 -33.32 -6.65 -5.15
N MET A 789 -34.14 -6.97 -6.16
CA MET A 789 -34.61 -6.00 -7.15
C MET A 789 -35.28 -4.75 -6.51
N PRO A 790 -36.20 -4.87 -5.53
CA PRO A 790 -36.76 -3.73 -4.83
C PRO A 790 -35.74 -2.82 -4.16
N VAL A 791 -34.71 -3.41 -3.54
CA VAL A 791 -33.65 -2.70 -2.83
C VAL A 791 -32.72 -2.03 -3.83
N LEU A 792 -32.37 -2.71 -4.93
CA LEU A 792 -31.58 -2.15 -6.01
C LEU A 792 -32.25 -0.94 -6.65
N VAL A 793 -33.56 -1.00 -6.93
CA VAL A 793 -34.34 0.14 -7.44
C VAL A 793 -34.32 1.31 -6.44
N TYR A 794 -34.53 1.03 -5.15
CA TYR A 794 -34.45 2.06 -4.11
C TYR A 794 -33.07 2.73 -4.07
N VAL A 795 -32.00 1.92 -4.06
CA VAL A 795 -30.61 2.38 -4.04
C VAL A 795 -30.29 3.21 -5.29
N LEU A 796 -30.72 2.78 -6.48
CA LEU A 796 -30.58 3.55 -7.72
C LEU A 796 -31.22 4.92 -7.63
N ILE A 797 -32.47 5.00 -7.14
CA ILE A 797 -33.20 6.27 -7.02
C ILE A 797 -32.54 7.21 -6.00
N LYS A 798 -32.07 6.67 -4.87
CA LYS A 798 -31.42 7.47 -3.83
C LYS A 798 -30.01 7.92 -4.24
N ALA A 799 -29.24 7.06 -4.91
CA ALA A 799 -27.92 7.41 -5.43
C ALA A 799 -27.99 8.38 -6.62
N ASN A 800 -28.98 8.22 -7.50
CA ASN A 800 -29.24 9.04 -8.70
C ASN A 800 -27.96 9.35 -9.53
N PRO A 801 -27.22 8.32 -9.98
CA PRO A 801 -25.99 8.53 -10.74
C PRO A 801 -26.29 9.29 -12.06
N PRO A 802 -25.48 10.30 -12.44
CA PRO A 802 -25.67 11.00 -13.70
C PRO A 802 -25.35 10.09 -14.91
N HIS A 803 -25.82 10.46 -16.10
CA HIS A 803 -25.57 9.74 -17.35
C HIS A 803 -25.98 8.26 -17.36
N LEU A 804 -27.03 7.90 -16.61
CA LEU A 804 -27.41 6.51 -16.38
C LEU A 804 -27.87 5.78 -17.65
N LEU A 805 -28.66 6.44 -18.52
CA LEU A 805 -29.13 5.83 -19.77
C LEU A 805 -27.98 5.69 -20.76
N SER A 806 -27.14 6.72 -20.85
CA SER A 806 -25.95 6.67 -21.69
C SER A 806 -24.95 5.62 -21.19
N THR A 807 -24.85 5.41 -19.87
CA THR A 807 -24.05 4.33 -19.28
C THR A 807 -24.56 2.94 -19.70
N VAL A 808 -25.89 2.73 -19.63
CA VAL A 808 -26.48 1.45 -20.07
C VAL A 808 -26.22 1.20 -21.56
N GLN A 809 -26.46 2.21 -22.40
CA GLN A 809 -26.24 2.12 -23.83
C GLN A 809 -24.76 1.87 -24.17
N TYR A 810 -23.85 2.55 -23.49
CA TYR A 810 -22.40 2.43 -23.67
C TYR A 810 -21.91 1.02 -23.35
N VAL A 811 -22.29 0.46 -22.19
CA VAL A 811 -21.87 -0.90 -21.81
C VAL A 811 -22.43 -1.94 -22.77
N ASN A 812 -23.71 -1.82 -23.16
CA ASN A 812 -24.30 -2.77 -24.11
C ASN A 812 -23.58 -2.70 -25.48
N THR A 813 -23.24 -1.50 -25.96
CA THR A 813 -22.57 -1.33 -27.26
C THR A 813 -21.16 -1.94 -27.26
N PHE A 814 -20.38 -1.74 -26.21
CA PHE A 814 -18.94 -2.06 -26.21
C PHE A 814 -18.56 -3.34 -25.46
N TYR A 815 -19.45 -3.92 -24.65
CA TYR A 815 -19.10 -5.05 -23.76
C TYR A 815 -20.14 -6.17 -23.70
N GLU A 816 -21.31 -6.02 -24.34
CA GLU A 816 -22.37 -7.04 -24.28
C GLU A 816 -21.90 -8.43 -24.74
N LYS A 817 -21.05 -8.51 -25.78
CA LYS A 817 -20.51 -9.77 -26.28
C LYS A 817 -19.59 -10.49 -25.29
N GLN A 818 -19.07 -9.79 -24.28
CA GLN A 818 -18.13 -10.30 -23.29
C GLN A 818 -18.82 -10.58 -21.93
N LEU A 819 -20.10 -10.21 -21.78
CA LEU A 819 -20.88 -10.48 -20.57
C LEU A 819 -21.17 -11.97 -20.46
N GLU A 820 -20.58 -12.63 -19.46
CA GLU A 820 -20.83 -14.04 -19.15
C GLU A 820 -21.09 -14.26 -17.65
N GLY A 821 -21.77 -15.36 -17.32
CA GLY A 821 -21.97 -15.82 -15.94
C GLY A 821 -22.61 -14.78 -15.01
N GLU A 822 -21.93 -14.50 -13.90
CA GLU A 822 -22.40 -13.58 -12.86
C GLU A 822 -22.46 -12.12 -13.32
N GLU A 823 -21.51 -11.67 -14.15
CA GLU A 823 -21.47 -10.30 -14.66
C GLU A 823 -22.72 -10.00 -15.52
N ALA A 824 -23.08 -10.92 -16.41
CA ALA A 824 -24.27 -10.81 -17.25
C ALA A 824 -25.56 -10.74 -16.41
N TYR A 825 -25.64 -11.55 -15.35
CA TYR A 825 -26.80 -11.57 -14.46
C TYR A 825 -26.97 -10.24 -13.71
N TRP A 826 -25.93 -9.75 -13.03
CA TRP A 826 -26.01 -8.48 -12.28
C TRP A 826 -26.27 -7.29 -13.18
N TRP A 827 -25.65 -7.26 -14.36
CA TRP A 827 -25.89 -6.21 -15.35
C TRP A 827 -27.35 -6.21 -15.83
N THR A 828 -27.93 -7.39 -16.07
CA THR A 828 -29.34 -7.52 -16.45
C THR A 828 -30.29 -7.02 -15.36
N GLN A 829 -30.01 -7.32 -14.08
CA GLN A 829 -30.79 -6.81 -12.95
C GLN A 829 -30.71 -5.28 -12.85
N PHE A 830 -29.51 -4.73 -13.03
CA PHE A 830 -29.30 -3.28 -13.04
C PHE A 830 -30.07 -2.60 -14.18
N ALA A 831 -29.92 -3.07 -15.42
CA ALA A 831 -30.64 -2.52 -16.57
C ALA A 831 -32.16 -2.62 -16.41
N SER A 832 -32.65 -3.73 -15.85
CA SER A 832 -34.07 -3.92 -15.54
C SER A 832 -34.57 -2.94 -14.47
N GLY A 833 -33.76 -2.67 -13.44
CA GLY A 833 -34.05 -1.65 -12.43
C GLY A 833 -34.14 -0.24 -13.02
N VAL A 834 -33.22 0.12 -13.93
CA VAL A 834 -33.28 1.40 -14.66
C VAL A 834 -34.54 1.49 -15.51
N GLU A 835 -34.91 0.41 -16.21
CA GLU A 835 -36.13 0.38 -17.02
C GLU A 835 -37.41 0.46 -16.18
N PHE A 836 -37.41 -0.17 -15.00
CA PHE A 836 -38.51 -0.05 -14.03
C PHE A 836 -38.69 1.40 -13.57
N ILE A 837 -37.59 2.08 -13.23
CA ILE A 837 -37.62 3.49 -12.78
C ILE A 837 -38.20 4.42 -13.84
N LYS A 838 -37.89 4.22 -15.13
CA LYS A 838 -38.44 5.04 -16.22
C LYS A 838 -39.97 5.02 -16.28
N ASN A 839 -40.58 3.95 -15.78
CA ASN A 839 -42.03 3.73 -15.81
C ASN A 839 -42.70 3.93 -14.44
N MET A 840 -41.95 4.37 -13.41
CA MET A 840 -42.53 4.69 -12.10
C MET A 840 -43.22 6.05 -12.10
N ASP A 841 -44.38 6.11 -11.45
CA ASP A 841 -45.10 7.35 -11.22
C ASP A 841 -44.78 7.95 -9.83
N TYR A 842 -45.11 9.23 -9.64
CA TYR A 842 -44.93 9.93 -8.36
C TYR A 842 -46.05 9.68 -7.33
N SER A 843 -46.97 8.76 -7.62
CA SER A 843 -48.28 8.61 -6.95
C SER A 843 -48.31 7.62 -5.80
#